data_AF-A0AAV5GKP5-F1
#
_entry.id   AF-A0AAV5GKP5-F1
#
_cell.length_a   1.000
_cell.length_b   1.000
_cell.length_c   1.000
_cell.angle_alpha   90.00
_cell.angle_beta   90.00
_cell.angle_gamma   90.00
#
_symmetry.space_group_name_H-M   'P 1'
#
loop_
_entity.id
_entity.type
_entity.pdbx_description
1 polymer ?
#
loop_
_entity_poly.entity_id
_entity_poly.type
_entity_poly.pdbx_seq_one_letter_code
_entity_poly.pdbx_strand_id
1 'polypeptide(L)'
;MALEYSLVQVDDIPRAFELEVAGFPEDEAASLDSLENRQRNAGSLFLGAYTSSPRQLVGYVCSTLTASPTLTHDSMSTHDPHGAYVAIHSVCVDSAQRGKGVATSLLKEYLARLDSQPAVQGARLISHQELVPLYQRAGFELVGPSEVQHGPRPWLEMKVDFPRKGAPAAGKDGARSSSAASASSAVQEKKGDVRSPGRLLSWLDGNMEAVVDKESGTNSADLYCPRAECRCLLLRRGTGKWVRGHASDFEPESSTPAASRGYWSVSSPLAFENIGFSRNAAPPSSSSSVASPASAPPATIKYLTCADCDHGPLGWHDTEGRDLGMEVQAENEARTGGGAEEKGEKATPTLHLKHTRLRTMASSAGTTAAGGERAMKAIGEHTPRGSKEPVKPALSASLLLLAPLSQKTADGYDYRCLLVKRHSKSRTYDSAHVMPGGNIDPVDLDSSAWTSLFPPTTSSSPVASSRLSSEALQALKLCAIRETLEETGLLLVESAQKGDQAALSAQQRWERLGAAEQTRWREEVHNDGRRFLDLLRELGEGIRPALSSLTHWSNWVTPIPLARRFDTHFFISILPPAYSASTGLELTHESLTSSDGVEITSTDWLTPSEAITRALAYTRSQLETPAPPSPTSAPSAEPIILHPPQFNLLAELAHNHRSFRSLLSPSQDQPLAVRARKVLPFTPQIATVRDDAGRERRATLLPADEEYKPPAELGVVGAKGAKNRTYVLQPKKGQLGLTPEGCVRRGVKTTLGAGWEDMSAGDAGQPSRLEKL
;
A
#
# COMPACT_ATOMS: atom_id res chain seq x y z
N MET A 1 19.45 -33.92 -9.34
CA MET A 1 18.34 -34.74 -8.78
C MET A 1 17.31 -34.90 -9.88
N ALA A 2 16.80 -36.10 -10.12
CA ALA A 2 15.64 -36.26 -11.01
C ALA A 2 14.41 -35.71 -10.29
N LEU A 3 13.73 -34.74 -10.92
CA LEU A 3 12.45 -34.22 -10.44
C LEU A 3 11.34 -34.95 -11.19
N GLU A 4 10.31 -35.37 -10.46
CA GLU A 4 9.07 -35.88 -11.04
C GLU A 4 8.05 -34.74 -11.14
N TYR A 5 7.40 -34.58 -12.29
CA TYR A 5 6.39 -33.54 -12.49
C TYR A 5 4.99 -34.15 -12.54
N SER A 6 4.17 -33.88 -11.54
CA SER A 6 2.79 -34.39 -11.43
C SER A 6 1.82 -33.28 -11.02
N LEU A 7 0.52 -33.48 -11.26
CA LEU A 7 -0.50 -32.52 -10.83
C LEU A 7 -0.54 -32.45 -9.29
N VAL A 8 -0.66 -31.24 -8.75
CA VAL A 8 -0.77 -31.01 -7.30
C VAL A 8 -2.14 -31.50 -6.83
N GLN A 9 -2.15 -32.47 -5.91
CA GLN A 9 -3.38 -33.02 -5.35
C GLN A 9 -3.89 -32.15 -4.19
N VAL A 10 -5.15 -32.37 -3.77
CA VAL A 10 -5.73 -31.68 -2.60
C VAL A 10 -4.83 -31.85 -1.36
N ASP A 11 -4.29 -33.06 -1.18
CA ASP A 11 -3.42 -33.40 -0.05
C ASP A 11 -2.05 -32.69 -0.09
N ASP A 12 -1.65 -32.18 -1.24
CA ASP A 12 -0.40 -31.41 -1.41
C ASP A 12 -0.60 -29.91 -1.11
N ILE A 13 -1.84 -29.41 -0.99
CA ILE A 13 -2.13 -27.98 -0.81
C ILE A 13 -1.55 -27.40 0.49
N PRO A 14 -1.59 -28.08 1.64
CA PRO A 14 -0.90 -27.59 2.83
C PRO A 14 0.59 -27.33 2.58
N ARG A 15 1.25 -28.24 1.85
CA ARG A 15 2.66 -28.07 1.47
C ARG A 15 2.87 -26.97 0.44
N ALA A 16 1.96 -26.81 -0.52
CA ALA A 16 2.00 -25.70 -1.48
C ALA A 16 1.86 -24.35 -0.76
N PHE A 17 0.98 -24.26 0.24
CA PHE A 17 0.82 -23.06 1.08
C PHE A 17 2.08 -22.73 1.89
N GLU A 18 2.75 -23.73 2.47
CA GLU A 18 4.05 -23.52 3.12
C GLU A 18 5.10 -22.93 2.15
N LEU A 19 5.14 -23.43 0.91
CA LEU A 19 6.04 -22.91 -0.13
C LEU A 19 5.65 -21.50 -0.58
N GLU A 20 4.36 -21.17 -0.57
CA GLU A 20 3.82 -19.84 -0.89
C GLU A 20 4.26 -18.80 0.13
N VAL A 21 4.00 -19.05 1.41
CA VAL A 21 4.37 -18.15 2.51
C VAL A 21 5.88 -17.96 2.62
N ALA A 22 6.67 -18.99 2.27
CA ALA A 22 8.13 -18.88 2.21
C ALA A 22 8.66 -18.27 0.90
N GLY A 23 7.80 -18.15 -0.12
CA GLY A 23 8.13 -17.65 -1.46
C GLY A 23 7.83 -16.18 -1.65
N PHE A 24 6.81 -15.66 -0.96
CA PHE A 24 6.28 -14.31 -1.13
C PHE A 24 6.19 -13.56 0.21
N PRO A 25 6.28 -12.21 0.19
CA PRO A 25 5.80 -11.36 1.27
C PRO A 25 4.33 -11.67 1.64
N GLU A 26 3.92 -11.40 2.88
CA GLU A 26 2.58 -11.73 3.39
C GLU A 26 1.44 -11.09 2.56
N ASP A 27 1.68 -9.91 2.01
CA ASP A 27 0.76 -9.13 1.18
C ASP A 27 0.69 -9.59 -0.29
N GLU A 28 1.65 -10.41 -0.74
CA GLU A 28 1.71 -10.98 -2.09
C GLU A 28 1.32 -12.48 -2.11
N ALA A 29 1.47 -13.18 -0.98
CA ALA A 29 1.20 -14.61 -0.85
C ALA A 29 -0.28 -14.97 -1.00
N ALA A 30 -0.59 -16.05 -1.73
CA ALA A 30 -1.95 -16.59 -1.75
C ALA A 30 -2.35 -17.20 -0.39
N SER A 31 -3.53 -16.83 0.11
CA SER A 31 -4.12 -17.48 1.30
C SER A 31 -4.41 -18.97 1.06
N LEU A 32 -4.44 -19.76 2.14
CA LEU A 32 -4.80 -21.19 2.08
C LEU A 32 -6.16 -21.40 1.40
N ASP A 33 -7.17 -20.60 1.78
CA ASP A 33 -8.51 -20.65 1.18
C ASP A 33 -8.48 -20.40 -0.34
N SER A 34 -7.60 -19.50 -0.80
CA SER A 34 -7.44 -19.20 -2.22
C SER A 34 -6.78 -20.34 -2.97
N LEU A 35 -5.76 -20.98 -2.40
CA LEU A 35 -5.13 -22.16 -2.99
C LEU A 35 -6.09 -23.35 -3.04
N GLU A 36 -6.84 -23.61 -1.96
CA GLU A 36 -7.86 -24.66 -1.94
C GLU A 36 -8.97 -24.42 -2.96
N ASN A 37 -9.47 -23.18 -3.06
CA ASN A 37 -10.50 -22.83 -4.02
C ASN A 37 -10.01 -22.96 -5.46
N ARG A 38 -8.78 -22.51 -5.75
CA ARG A 38 -8.17 -22.64 -7.09
C ARG A 38 -7.90 -24.10 -7.43
N GLN A 39 -7.41 -24.91 -6.50
CA GLN A 39 -7.21 -26.34 -6.73
C GLN A 39 -8.53 -27.05 -7.01
N ARG A 40 -9.59 -26.72 -6.25
CA ARG A 40 -10.92 -27.32 -6.43
C ARG A 40 -11.53 -27.01 -7.80
N ASN A 41 -11.36 -25.78 -8.28
CA ASN A 41 -11.98 -25.33 -9.53
C ASN A 41 -11.08 -25.50 -10.77
N ALA A 42 -9.76 -25.51 -10.59
CA ALA A 42 -8.77 -25.46 -11.66
C ALA A 42 -7.58 -26.40 -11.42
N GLY A 43 -7.75 -27.49 -10.65
CA GLY A 43 -6.67 -28.40 -10.25
C GLY A 43 -5.90 -29.06 -11.41
N SER A 44 -6.50 -29.15 -12.60
CA SER A 44 -5.80 -29.60 -13.82
C SER A 44 -4.72 -28.62 -14.30
N LEU A 45 -4.71 -27.38 -13.78
CA LEU A 45 -3.73 -26.33 -14.06
C LEU A 45 -2.74 -26.13 -12.90
N PHE A 46 -2.69 -27.07 -11.97
CA PHE A 46 -1.69 -27.08 -10.91
C PHE A 46 -0.63 -28.12 -11.20
N LEU A 47 0.62 -27.70 -11.38
CA LEU A 47 1.74 -28.60 -11.62
C LEU A 47 2.75 -28.49 -10.50
N GLY A 48 3.13 -29.63 -9.92
CA GLY A 48 4.15 -29.75 -8.88
C GLY A 48 5.41 -30.43 -9.38
N ALA A 49 6.56 -30.02 -8.84
CA ALA A 49 7.83 -30.71 -8.93
C ALA A 49 8.08 -31.48 -7.63
N TYR A 50 8.34 -32.77 -7.74
CA TYR A 50 8.50 -33.68 -6.61
C TYR A 50 9.90 -34.31 -6.62
N THR A 51 10.48 -34.48 -5.43
CA THR A 51 11.66 -35.34 -5.24
C THR A 51 11.25 -36.81 -5.34
N SER A 52 12.16 -37.72 -5.73
CA SER A 52 11.80 -39.13 -5.90
C SER A 52 11.86 -39.97 -4.61
N SER A 53 12.58 -39.53 -3.56
CA SER A 53 12.74 -40.30 -2.31
C SER A 53 13.24 -39.44 -1.13
N PRO A 54 12.39 -39.12 -0.13
CA PRO A 54 10.93 -39.30 -0.13
C PRO A 54 10.26 -38.45 -1.22
N ARG A 55 9.05 -38.85 -1.64
CA ARG A 55 8.23 -38.04 -2.54
C ARG A 55 7.73 -36.81 -1.81
N GLN A 56 8.25 -35.64 -2.18
CA GLN A 56 7.90 -34.38 -1.52
C GLN A 56 7.77 -33.27 -2.57
N LEU A 57 6.73 -32.44 -2.44
CA LEU A 57 6.56 -31.24 -3.24
C LEU A 57 7.64 -30.22 -2.89
N VAL A 58 8.49 -29.89 -3.87
CA VAL A 58 9.61 -28.95 -3.74
C VAL A 58 9.46 -27.70 -4.62
N GLY A 59 8.43 -27.66 -5.46
CA GLY A 59 8.03 -26.45 -6.17
C GLY A 59 6.70 -26.68 -6.87
N TYR A 60 5.96 -25.60 -7.13
CA TYR A 60 4.67 -25.70 -7.78
C TYR A 60 4.33 -24.45 -8.60
N VAL A 61 3.45 -24.63 -9.57
CA VAL A 61 2.78 -23.58 -10.33
C VAL A 61 1.28 -23.73 -10.15
N CYS A 62 0.58 -22.64 -9.84
CA CYS A 62 -0.88 -22.62 -9.84
C CYS A 62 -1.44 -21.59 -10.80
N SER A 63 -2.60 -21.89 -11.41
CA SER A 63 -3.19 -21.04 -12.44
C SER A 63 -4.71 -21.19 -12.54
N THR A 64 -5.35 -20.23 -13.21
CA THR A 64 -6.74 -20.33 -13.69
C THR A 64 -6.81 -20.06 -15.19
N LEU A 65 -7.98 -20.25 -15.78
CA LEU A 65 -8.26 -19.85 -17.17
C LEU A 65 -8.93 -18.48 -17.18
N THR A 66 -8.66 -17.72 -18.24
CA THR A 66 -9.24 -16.41 -18.52
C THR A 66 -9.49 -16.24 -20.01
N ALA A 67 -10.57 -15.54 -20.37
CA ALA A 67 -10.85 -15.15 -21.75
C ALA A 67 -9.99 -13.96 -22.21
N SER A 68 -9.40 -13.19 -21.28
CA SER A 68 -8.63 -11.99 -21.58
C SER A 68 -7.21 -12.33 -22.09
N PRO A 69 -6.73 -11.70 -23.17
CA PRO A 69 -5.36 -11.86 -23.66
C PRO A 69 -4.32 -11.09 -22.84
N THR A 70 -4.74 -10.29 -21.86
CA THR A 70 -3.89 -9.60 -20.87
C THR A 70 -4.41 -9.84 -19.46
N LEU A 71 -3.55 -9.72 -18.45
CA LEU A 71 -3.97 -9.90 -17.06
C LEU A 71 -4.72 -8.68 -16.53
N THR A 72 -5.91 -8.93 -16.01
CA THR A 72 -6.74 -7.97 -15.28
C THR A 72 -6.97 -8.47 -13.86
N HIS A 73 -7.48 -7.62 -12.98
CA HIS A 73 -7.78 -8.03 -11.60
C HIS A 73 -8.81 -9.19 -11.56
N ASP A 74 -9.75 -9.22 -12.52
CA ASP A 74 -10.74 -10.29 -12.66
C ASP A 74 -10.10 -11.61 -13.09
N SER A 75 -9.13 -11.57 -14.01
CA SER A 75 -8.43 -12.78 -14.45
C SER A 75 -7.51 -13.37 -13.37
N MET A 76 -7.09 -12.54 -12.40
CA MET A 76 -6.25 -12.95 -11.27
C MET A 76 -7.06 -13.56 -10.09
N SER A 77 -8.39 -13.49 -10.16
CA SER A 77 -9.29 -13.94 -9.07
C SER A 77 -10.35 -14.96 -9.49
N THR A 78 -10.76 -14.97 -10.76
CA THR A 78 -11.85 -15.82 -11.26
C THR A 78 -11.32 -16.88 -12.23
N HIS A 79 -11.79 -18.13 -12.08
CA HIS A 79 -11.58 -19.17 -13.08
C HIS A 79 -12.71 -19.16 -14.09
N ASP A 80 -12.39 -18.96 -15.37
CA ASP A 80 -13.32 -19.11 -16.49
C ASP A 80 -13.06 -20.45 -17.20
N PRO A 81 -13.91 -21.48 -17.03
CA PRO A 81 -13.72 -22.79 -17.68
C PRO A 81 -13.66 -22.74 -19.22
N HIS A 82 -14.09 -21.65 -19.84
CA HIS A 82 -14.09 -21.43 -21.29
C HIS A 82 -12.99 -20.46 -21.75
N GLY A 83 -12.14 -20.00 -20.83
CA GLY A 83 -11.05 -19.09 -21.13
C GLY A 83 -10.01 -19.69 -22.07
N ALA A 84 -9.50 -18.87 -22.99
CA ALA A 84 -8.49 -19.27 -23.97
C ALA A 84 -7.05 -19.10 -23.45
N TYR A 85 -6.83 -18.37 -22.34
CA TYR A 85 -5.51 -18.10 -21.79
C TYR A 85 -5.38 -18.60 -20.36
N VAL A 86 -4.17 -18.96 -19.96
CA VAL A 86 -3.85 -19.35 -18.59
C VAL A 86 -3.27 -18.15 -17.83
N ALA A 87 -3.88 -17.79 -16.71
CA ALA A 87 -3.36 -16.81 -15.76
C ALA A 87 -2.61 -17.54 -14.64
N ILE A 88 -1.28 -17.41 -14.60
CA ILE A 88 -0.43 -18.00 -13.57
C ILE A 88 -0.43 -17.08 -12.35
N HIS A 89 -0.83 -17.61 -11.19
CA HIS A 89 -0.93 -16.85 -9.95
C HIS A 89 0.30 -16.98 -9.06
N SER A 90 0.87 -18.20 -8.98
CA SER A 90 2.02 -18.46 -8.12
C SER A 90 3.01 -19.40 -8.78
N VAL A 91 4.30 -19.12 -8.59
CA VAL A 91 5.43 -19.98 -8.97
C VAL A 91 6.39 -20.03 -7.79
N CYS A 92 6.33 -21.12 -7.03
CA CYS A 92 7.10 -21.25 -5.80
C CYS A 92 8.08 -22.42 -5.87
N VAL A 93 9.25 -22.24 -5.29
CA VAL A 93 10.29 -23.28 -5.14
C VAL A 93 10.83 -23.23 -3.73
N ASP A 94 10.96 -24.40 -3.12
CA ASP A 94 11.56 -24.61 -1.81
C ASP A 94 12.95 -23.96 -1.75
N SER A 95 13.23 -23.23 -0.67
CA SER A 95 14.46 -22.45 -0.52
C SER A 95 15.72 -23.29 -0.65
N ALA A 96 15.72 -24.55 -0.22
CA ALA A 96 16.86 -25.46 -0.37
C ALA A 96 17.04 -25.99 -1.81
N GLN A 97 16.07 -25.77 -2.70
CA GLN A 97 16.11 -26.16 -4.12
C GLN A 97 16.26 -24.97 -5.08
N ARG A 98 16.27 -23.73 -4.58
CA ARG A 98 16.56 -22.52 -5.37
C ARG A 98 17.99 -22.55 -5.92
N GLY A 99 18.22 -21.86 -7.03
CA GLY A 99 19.52 -21.85 -7.72
C GLY A 99 19.89 -23.12 -8.50
N LYS A 100 19.07 -24.20 -8.44
CA LYS A 100 19.34 -25.48 -9.13
C LYS A 100 18.54 -25.67 -10.44
N GLY A 101 17.95 -24.61 -10.97
CA GLY A 101 17.15 -24.64 -12.20
C GLY A 101 15.72 -25.18 -12.07
N VAL A 102 15.26 -25.52 -10.86
CA VAL A 102 13.94 -26.14 -10.61
C VAL A 102 12.78 -25.30 -11.16
N ALA A 103 12.74 -24.00 -10.90
CA ALA A 103 11.68 -23.11 -11.39
C ALA A 103 11.61 -23.11 -12.93
N THR A 104 12.76 -22.97 -13.60
CA THR A 104 12.84 -22.97 -15.07
C THR A 104 12.38 -24.30 -15.65
N SER A 105 12.81 -25.43 -15.08
CA SER A 105 12.41 -26.74 -15.56
C SER A 105 10.92 -27.02 -15.33
N LEU A 106 10.40 -26.63 -14.17
CA LEU A 106 8.97 -26.72 -13.85
C LEU A 106 8.11 -25.87 -14.81
N LEU A 107 8.50 -24.62 -15.08
CA LEU A 107 7.80 -23.75 -16.02
C LEU A 107 7.86 -24.28 -17.46
N LYS A 108 9.00 -24.81 -17.91
CA LYS A 108 9.12 -25.40 -19.25
C LYS A 108 8.22 -26.63 -19.42
N GLU A 109 8.21 -27.51 -18.43
CA GLU A 109 7.31 -28.66 -18.40
C GLU A 109 5.84 -28.19 -18.40
N TYR A 110 5.52 -27.19 -17.59
CA TYR A 110 4.17 -26.62 -17.51
C TYR A 110 3.71 -26.05 -18.86
N LEU A 111 4.53 -25.23 -19.50
CA LEU A 111 4.23 -24.65 -20.81
C LEU A 111 4.10 -25.72 -21.90
N ALA A 112 4.94 -26.76 -21.89
CA ALA A 112 4.81 -27.87 -22.83
C ALA A 112 3.47 -28.61 -22.68
N ARG A 113 3.01 -28.82 -21.43
CA ARG A 113 1.69 -29.41 -21.17
C ARG A 113 0.55 -28.49 -21.61
N LEU A 114 0.67 -27.18 -21.40
CA LEU A 114 -0.34 -26.22 -21.85
C LEU A 114 -0.41 -26.14 -23.38
N ASP A 115 0.72 -26.12 -24.08
CA ASP A 115 0.77 -26.09 -25.54
C ASP A 115 0.10 -27.34 -26.15
N SER A 116 0.20 -28.50 -25.47
CA SER A 116 -0.49 -29.72 -25.89
C SER A 116 -2.03 -29.64 -25.79
N GLN A 117 -2.59 -28.67 -25.07
CA GLN A 117 -4.05 -28.50 -24.89
C GLN A 117 -4.66 -27.60 -25.98
N PRO A 118 -5.49 -28.11 -26.90
CA PRO A 118 -5.97 -27.33 -28.05
C PRO A 118 -6.78 -26.07 -27.68
N ALA A 119 -7.43 -26.05 -26.52
CA ALA A 119 -8.22 -24.93 -26.04
C ALA A 119 -7.39 -23.74 -25.51
N VAL A 120 -6.11 -23.96 -25.20
CA VAL A 120 -5.23 -22.94 -24.61
C VAL A 120 -4.40 -22.27 -25.72
N GLN A 121 -4.50 -20.95 -25.81
CA GLN A 121 -3.82 -20.10 -26.78
C GLN A 121 -2.54 -19.46 -26.24
N GLY A 122 -2.34 -19.42 -24.92
CA GLY A 122 -1.16 -18.86 -24.30
C GLY A 122 -1.24 -18.80 -22.78
N ALA A 123 -0.15 -18.38 -22.14
CA ALA A 123 -0.09 -18.14 -20.70
C ALA A 123 0.35 -16.70 -20.39
N ARG A 124 -0.09 -16.18 -19.25
CA ARG A 124 0.21 -14.84 -18.73
C ARG A 124 0.61 -14.92 -17.26
N LEU A 125 1.54 -14.06 -16.87
CA LEU A 125 1.92 -13.85 -15.47
C LEU A 125 2.33 -12.41 -15.23
N ILE A 126 2.36 -12.02 -13.96
CA ILE A 126 3.02 -10.80 -13.52
C ILE A 126 4.32 -11.16 -12.80
N SER A 127 5.36 -10.35 -12.99
CA SER A 127 6.68 -10.53 -12.37
C SER A 127 7.24 -9.20 -11.86
N HIS A 128 7.93 -9.23 -10.71
CA HIS A 128 8.84 -8.15 -10.32
C HIS A 128 10.02 -8.06 -11.31
N GLN A 129 10.62 -6.88 -11.44
CA GLN A 129 11.68 -6.58 -12.42
C GLN A 129 12.88 -7.54 -12.31
N GLU A 130 13.27 -7.94 -11.10
CA GLU A 130 14.39 -8.85 -10.85
C GLU A 130 14.14 -10.31 -11.31
N LEU A 131 12.87 -10.71 -11.48
CA LEU A 131 12.50 -12.08 -11.90
C LEU A 131 12.22 -12.19 -13.40
N VAL A 132 12.17 -11.08 -14.15
CA VAL A 132 11.97 -11.09 -15.62
C VAL A 132 12.93 -12.04 -16.35
N PRO A 133 14.25 -12.09 -16.04
CA PRO A 133 15.17 -13.01 -16.72
C PRO A 133 14.84 -14.49 -16.48
N LEU A 134 14.26 -14.86 -15.33
CA LEU A 134 13.82 -16.23 -15.05
C LEU A 134 12.73 -16.66 -16.03
N TYR A 135 11.72 -15.82 -16.18
CA TYR A 135 10.58 -16.09 -17.06
C TYR A 135 10.96 -16.04 -18.54
N GLN A 136 11.88 -15.15 -18.94
CA GLN A 136 12.44 -15.16 -20.30
C GLN A 136 13.14 -16.48 -20.64
N ARG A 137 13.93 -17.04 -19.72
CA ARG A 137 14.56 -18.37 -19.91
C ARG A 137 13.55 -19.51 -19.99
N ALA A 138 12.37 -19.35 -19.39
CA ALA A 138 11.27 -20.31 -19.48
C ALA A 138 10.46 -20.17 -20.78
N GLY A 139 10.57 -19.04 -21.50
CA GLY A 139 9.90 -18.78 -22.78
C GLY A 139 8.90 -17.62 -22.79
N PHE A 140 8.84 -16.81 -21.72
CA PHE A 140 7.97 -15.64 -21.66
C PHE A 140 8.61 -14.39 -22.28
N GLU A 141 7.80 -13.58 -22.93
CA GLU A 141 8.13 -12.26 -23.44
C GLU A 141 7.64 -11.19 -22.46
N LEU A 142 8.46 -10.15 -22.24
CA LEU A 142 8.07 -8.99 -21.44
C LEU A 142 7.10 -8.12 -22.24
N VAL A 143 5.94 -7.80 -21.68
CA VAL A 143 4.95 -6.91 -22.28
C VAL A 143 5.20 -5.46 -21.84
N GLY A 144 5.36 -5.23 -20.54
CA GLY A 144 5.51 -3.90 -19.96
C GLY A 144 4.90 -3.83 -18.55
N PRO A 145 4.68 -2.62 -17.99
CA PRO A 145 3.98 -2.43 -16.72
C PRO A 145 2.59 -3.09 -16.74
N SER A 146 2.26 -3.86 -15.70
CA SER A 146 0.94 -4.46 -15.55
C SER A 146 -0.01 -3.50 -14.85
N GLU A 147 -1.28 -3.50 -15.27
CA GLU A 147 -2.37 -2.80 -14.57
C GLU A 147 -2.77 -3.51 -13.27
N VAL A 148 -2.35 -4.77 -13.09
CA VAL A 148 -2.59 -5.54 -11.86
C VAL A 148 -1.44 -5.31 -10.87
N GLN A 149 -1.78 -4.82 -9.67
CA GLN A 149 -0.83 -4.66 -8.57
C GLN A 149 -1.15 -5.61 -7.41
N HIS A 150 -0.11 -6.30 -6.92
CA HIS A 150 -0.12 -7.18 -5.75
C HIS A 150 1.08 -6.79 -4.85
N GLY A 151 0.84 -6.09 -3.74
CA GLY A 151 1.93 -5.53 -2.93
C GLY A 151 2.50 -4.20 -3.46
N PRO A 152 3.51 -3.62 -2.78
CA PRO A 152 3.91 -2.22 -2.92
C PRO A 152 4.79 -1.91 -4.13
N ARG A 153 5.30 -2.93 -4.83
CA ARG A 153 6.22 -2.77 -5.96
C ARG A 153 5.47 -2.91 -7.30
N PRO A 154 5.84 -2.14 -8.33
CA PRO A 154 5.21 -2.23 -9.64
C PRO A 154 5.51 -3.58 -10.30
N TRP A 155 4.47 -4.20 -10.85
CA TRP A 155 4.58 -5.48 -11.55
C TRP A 155 4.70 -5.29 -13.05
N LEU A 156 5.41 -6.22 -13.68
CA LEU A 156 5.53 -6.29 -15.13
C LEU A 156 4.74 -7.49 -15.65
N GLU A 157 3.92 -7.27 -16.66
CA GLU A 157 3.21 -8.34 -17.33
C GLU A 157 4.14 -9.07 -18.31
N MET A 158 4.07 -10.40 -18.29
CA MET A 158 4.79 -11.27 -19.20
C MET A 158 3.85 -12.28 -19.84
N LYS A 159 4.13 -12.63 -21.09
CA LYS A 159 3.27 -13.51 -21.88
C LYS A 159 4.02 -14.57 -22.66
N VAL A 160 3.34 -15.67 -22.98
CA VAL A 160 3.74 -16.62 -24.02
C VAL A 160 2.50 -16.99 -24.82
N ASP A 161 2.62 -16.98 -26.14
CA ASP A 161 1.55 -17.33 -27.06
C ASP A 161 1.90 -18.64 -27.78
N PHE A 162 0.94 -19.56 -27.84
CA PHE A 162 1.10 -20.86 -28.51
C PHE A 162 0.59 -20.75 -29.95
N PRO A 163 1.46 -20.88 -30.97
CA PRO A 163 1.07 -20.70 -32.36
C PRO A 163 0.13 -21.82 -32.81
N ARG A 164 -1.17 -21.51 -32.93
CA ARG A 164 -2.15 -22.40 -33.56
C ARG A 164 -2.24 -22.09 -35.05
N LYS A 165 -2.00 -23.07 -35.92
CA LYS A 165 -2.25 -22.91 -37.36
C LYS A 165 -3.77 -22.81 -37.60
N GLY A 166 -4.31 -21.60 -37.72
CA GLY A 166 -5.64 -21.37 -38.30
C GLY A 166 -6.63 -20.42 -37.59
N ALA A 167 -6.22 -19.26 -37.09
CA ALA A 167 -7.17 -18.20 -36.66
C ALA A 167 -6.90 -16.87 -37.41
N PRO A 168 -7.94 -16.17 -37.93
CA PRO A 168 -7.78 -15.04 -38.84
C PRO A 168 -7.42 -13.73 -38.12
N ALA A 169 -6.44 -13.01 -38.68
CA ALA A 169 -5.97 -11.72 -38.17
C ALA A 169 -6.98 -10.59 -38.45
N ALA A 170 -7.46 -9.92 -37.41
CA ALA A 170 -8.27 -8.72 -37.52
C ALA A 170 -7.40 -7.48 -37.80
N GLY A 171 -7.45 -7.04 -39.06
CA GLY A 171 -7.39 -5.65 -39.56
C GLY A 171 -6.47 -4.63 -38.89
N LYS A 172 -5.31 -4.37 -39.52
CA LYS A 172 -4.67 -3.05 -39.52
C LYS A 172 -4.80 -2.45 -40.92
N ASP A 173 -5.76 -1.55 -41.11
CA ASP A 173 -5.73 -0.51 -42.13
C ASP A 173 -5.31 0.79 -41.41
N GLY A 174 -4.43 1.66 -41.90
CA GLY A 174 -3.65 1.69 -43.11
C GLY A 174 -2.85 2.99 -43.12
N ALA A 175 -1.65 2.97 -43.69
CA ALA A 175 -1.04 4.15 -44.30
C ALA A 175 -0.02 3.66 -45.33
N ARG A 176 -0.45 3.65 -46.59
CA ARG A 176 0.39 3.41 -47.77
C ARG A 176 1.33 4.60 -47.96
N SER A 177 2.60 4.32 -48.24
CA SER A 177 3.29 4.99 -49.35
C SER A 177 4.12 3.98 -50.14
N SER A 178 3.88 3.98 -51.46
CA SER A 178 4.71 3.55 -52.60
C SER A 178 6.22 3.40 -52.32
N SER A 179 7.00 2.52 -52.97
CA SER A 179 6.93 1.96 -54.32
C SER A 179 7.83 0.70 -54.43
N ALA A 180 7.55 -0.13 -55.43
CA ALA A 180 8.28 -1.34 -55.79
C ALA A 180 9.65 -1.07 -56.47
N ALA A 181 10.62 -1.97 -56.27
CA ALA A 181 11.18 -2.85 -57.32
C ALA A 181 12.58 -3.42 -56.96
N SER A 182 12.62 -4.76 -56.90
CA SER A 182 13.57 -5.65 -57.60
C SER A 182 15.05 -5.79 -57.21
N ALA A 183 15.37 -7.06 -56.91
CA ALA A 183 16.50 -7.88 -57.39
C ALA A 183 17.86 -7.87 -56.63
N SER A 184 18.08 -9.01 -55.95
CA SER A 184 19.28 -9.85 -55.82
C SER A 184 20.69 -9.23 -55.83
N SER A 185 21.48 -9.53 -54.80
CA SER A 185 22.72 -10.31 -54.90
C SER A 185 23.41 -10.45 -53.53
N ALA A 186 24.00 -11.61 -53.29
CA ALA A 186 24.69 -11.97 -52.07
C ALA A 186 26.17 -11.54 -52.05
N VAL A 187 26.68 -11.38 -50.81
CA VAL A 187 28.07 -11.50 -50.31
C VAL A 187 28.88 -10.21 -50.05
N GLN A 188 29.35 -10.15 -48.78
CA GLN A 188 30.56 -9.53 -48.19
C GLN A 188 30.49 -8.22 -47.36
N GLU A 189 30.38 -8.44 -46.04
CA GLU A 189 31.12 -7.90 -44.87
C GLU A 189 31.34 -6.39 -44.60
N LYS A 190 30.85 -6.04 -43.39
CA LYS A 190 31.42 -5.19 -42.30
C LYS A 190 31.09 -3.68 -42.18
N LYS A 191 30.31 -3.44 -41.11
CA LYS A 191 30.58 -2.57 -39.94
C LYS A 191 29.97 -1.15 -39.94
N GLY A 192 28.98 -0.99 -39.06
CA GLY A 192 28.47 0.27 -38.51
C GLY A 192 27.98 0.01 -37.08
N ASP A 193 28.92 -0.25 -36.18
CA ASP A 193 28.77 -0.36 -34.74
C ASP A 193 29.10 1.01 -34.12
N VAL A 194 28.20 1.60 -33.32
CA VAL A 194 28.55 2.42 -32.15
C VAL A 194 27.42 2.36 -31.11
N ARG A 195 27.44 1.32 -30.26
CA ARG A 195 27.45 1.49 -28.80
C ARG A 195 28.36 0.39 -28.27
N SER A 196 29.55 0.82 -27.82
CA SER A 196 30.74 0.02 -27.59
C SER A 196 30.52 -1.39 -27.03
N PRO A 197 31.28 -2.40 -27.49
CA PRO A 197 31.35 -3.68 -26.81
C PRO A 197 32.21 -3.45 -25.56
N GLY A 198 31.58 -3.36 -24.40
CA GLY A 198 32.37 -3.26 -23.16
C GLY A 198 33.25 -4.50 -22.96
N ARG A 199 34.13 -4.43 -21.97
CA ARG A 199 35.28 -5.32 -21.83
C ARG A 199 35.01 -6.37 -20.75
N LEU A 200 35.26 -7.63 -21.09
CA LEU A 200 35.27 -8.72 -20.11
C LEU A 200 36.51 -8.55 -19.22
N LEU A 201 36.35 -8.57 -17.89
CA LEU A 201 37.48 -8.34 -16.98
C LEU A 201 38.61 -9.38 -17.12
N SER A 202 38.29 -10.60 -17.56
CA SER A 202 39.28 -11.67 -17.81
C SER A 202 40.15 -11.44 -19.04
N TRP A 203 39.77 -10.53 -19.95
CA TRP A 203 40.57 -10.16 -21.12
C TRP A 203 41.72 -9.20 -20.81
N LEU A 204 41.78 -8.68 -19.58
CA LEU A 204 42.76 -7.67 -19.20
C LEU A 204 44.02 -8.27 -18.57
N ASP A 205 44.10 -9.59 -18.35
CA ASP A 205 45.28 -10.32 -17.83
C ASP A 205 46.04 -9.59 -16.70
N GLY A 206 45.33 -8.95 -15.78
CA GLY A 206 45.89 -8.19 -14.66
C GLY A 206 46.28 -6.73 -14.95
N ASN A 207 46.24 -6.26 -16.20
CA ASN A 207 46.50 -4.86 -16.58
C ASN A 207 45.22 -4.02 -16.60
N MET A 208 44.58 -3.88 -15.44
CA MET A 208 43.31 -3.15 -15.31
C MET A 208 43.47 -1.62 -15.42
N GLU A 209 44.71 -1.11 -15.34
CA GLU A 209 45.03 0.31 -15.59
C GLU A 209 44.84 0.73 -17.04
N ALA A 210 44.90 -0.21 -17.98
CA ALA A 210 44.64 0.06 -19.40
C ALA A 210 43.20 0.49 -19.69
N VAL A 211 42.26 0.23 -18.77
CA VAL A 211 40.86 0.64 -18.85
C VAL A 211 40.51 1.75 -17.86
N VAL A 212 41.51 2.46 -17.33
CA VAL A 212 41.33 3.66 -16.51
C VAL A 212 41.54 4.91 -17.38
N ASP A 213 40.56 5.80 -17.34
CA ASP A 213 40.67 7.11 -17.97
C ASP A 213 41.64 7.99 -17.17
N LYS A 214 42.69 8.49 -17.82
CA LYS A 214 43.82 9.17 -17.15
C LYS A 214 43.45 10.55 -16.58
N GLU A 215 42.37 11.17 -17.05
CA GLU A 215 41.91 12.48 -16.56
C GLU A 215 40.95 12.34 -15.38
N SER A 216 40.01 11.39 -15.44
CA SER A 216 38.98 11.19 -14.41
C SER A 216 39.30 10.14 -13.36
N GLY A 217 40.27 9.26 -13.62
CA GLY A 217 40.60 8.11 -12.74
C GLY A 217 39.54 7.00 -12.71
N THR A 218 38.54 7.07 -13.58
CA THR A 218 37.41 6.13 -13.64
C THR A 218 37.52 5.14 -14.80
N ASN A 219 36.71 4.07 -14.81
CA ASN A 219 36.73 3.08 -15.88
C ASN A 219 36.31 3.69 -17.25
N SER A 220 37.15 3.54 -18.26
CA SER A 220 36.98 4.14 -19.59
C SER A 220 36.01 3.36 -20.51
N ALA A 221 35.50 2.21 -20.08
CA ALA A 221 34.52 1.39 -20.79
C ALA A 221 33.59 0.63 -19.82
N ASP A 222 32.46 0.13 -20.31
CA ASP A 222 31.61 -0.82 -19.58
C ASP A 222 32.42 -2.09 -19.25
N LEU A 223 32.35 -2.55 -18.01
CA LEU A 223 33.10 -3.69 -17.51
C LEU A 223 32.14 -4.84 -17.20
N TYR A 224 32.42 -6.01 -17.74
CA TYR A 224 31.61 -7.21 -17.60
C TYR A 224 32.32 -8.29 -16.77
N CYS A 225 31.51 -9.16 -16.14
CA CYS A 225 31.99 -10.27 -15.32
C CYS A 225 33.10 -11.06 -16.00
N PRO A 226 34.23 -11.36 -15.30
CA PRO A 226 35.33 -12.09 -15.91
C PRO A 226 34.96 -13.54 -16.26
N ARG A 227 33.91 -14.11 -15.67
CA ARG A 227 33.39 -15.44 -16.06
C ARG A 227 32.71 -15.36 -17.42
N ALA A 228 33.30 -16.05 -18.40
CA ALA A 228 32.84 -16.06 -19.79
C ALA A 228 31.39 -16.55 -19.96
N GLU A 229 30.92 -17.40 -19.04
CA GLU A 229 29.56 -17.95 -18.97
C GLU A 229 28.54 -16.96 -18.36
N CYS A 230 29.01 -16.00 -17.55
CA CYS A 230 28.16 -15.08 -16.80
C CYS A 230 27.97 -13.75 -17.53
N ARG A 231 29.07 -13.10 -17.94
CA ARG A 231 29.07 -11.80 -18.65
C ARG A 231 28.13 -10.73 -18.07
N CYS A 232 27.80 -10.79 -16.78
CA CYS A 232 26.97 -9.78 -16.10
C CYS A 232 27.64 -8.41 -16.26
N LEU A 233 26.89 -7.35 -16.61
CA LEU A 233 27.43 -5.98 -16.62
C LEU A 233 27.70 -5.58 -15.16
N LEU A 234 28.96 -5.28 -14.84
CA LEU A 234 29.42 -4.96 -13.49
C LEU A 234 29.44 -3.44 -13.26
N LEU A 235 30.16 -2.71 -14.12
CA LEU A 235 30.33 -1.27 -14.04
C LEU A 235 30.06 -0.63 -15.39
N ARG A 236 29.24 0.41 -15.44
CA ARG A 236 29.11 1.24 -16.63
C ARG A 236 30.32 2.16 -16.79
N ARG A 237 30.65 2.55 -18.00
CA ARG A 237 31.73 3.51 -18.26
C ARG A 237 31.60 4.75 -17.36
N GLY A 238 32.68 5.12 -16.67
CA GLY A 238 32.78 6.33 -15.85
C GLY A 238 32.22 6.23 -14.44
N THR A 239 31.91 5.02 -13.92
CA THR A 239 31.30 4.86 -12.59
C THR A 239 32.24 4.38 -11.50
N GLY A 240 33.23 3.54 -11.82
CA GLY A 240 34.19 3.00 -10.84
C GLY A 240 35.54 3.69 -10.93
N LYS A 241 36.11 4.10 -9.79
CA LYS A 241 37.51 4.56 -9.67
C LYS A 241 38.43 3.38 -9.38
N TRP A 242 39.59 3.30 -10.04
CA TRP A 242 40.54 2.21 -9.81
C TRP A 242 41.51 2.55 -8.68
N VAL A 243 41.62 1.67 -7.68
CA VAL A 243 42.54 1.84 -6.54
C VAL A 243 43.52 0.67 -6.50
N ARG A 244 44.83 0.94 -6.46
CA ARG A 244 45.87 -0.10 -6.27
C ARG A 244 45.90 -0.56 -4.81
N GLY A 245 45.89 -1.87 -4.56
CA GLY A 245 46.08 -2.48 -3.24
C GLY A 245 47.35 -3.34 -3.17
N HIS A 246 47.85 -3.63 -1.96
CA HIS A 246 49.01 -4.50 -1.77
C HIS A 246 48.60 -5.95 -1.44
N ALA A 247 49.46 -6.92 -1.77
CA ALA A 247 49.17 -8.36 -1.69
C ALA A 247 48.88 -8.87 -0.27
N SER A 248 49.21 -8.10 0.76
CA SER A 248 49.02 -8.42 2.17
C SER A 248 47.71 -7.88 2.76
N ASP A 249 47.00 -7.02 2.06
CA ASP A 249 45.89 -6.28 2.66
C ASP A 249 44.68 -7.18 2.92
N PHE A 250 44.53 -8.28 2.16
CA PHE A 250 43.42 -9.23 2.33
C PHE A 250 43.72 -10.58 1.65
N GLU A 251 43.90 -11.70 2.36
CA GLU A 251 43.53 -13.07 1.90
C GLU A 251 43.66 -14.11 3.05
N PRO A 252 42.99 -15.27 2.95
CA PRO A 252 43.73 -16.44 2.49
C PRO A 252 43.00 -17.30 1.44
N GLU A 253 43.81 -17.80 0.50
CA GLU A 253 43.61 -18.97 -0.37
C GLU A 253 43.24 -18.75 -1.84
N SER A 254 44.13 -18.14 -2.63
CA SER A 254 44.43 -18.66 -3.98
C SER A 254 45.87 -18.42 -4.44
N SER A 255 46.45 -19.44 -5.06
CA SER A 255 47.89 -19.61 -5.34
C SER A 255 48.39 -18.90 -6.61
N THR A 256 48.13 -17.61 -6.80
CA THR A 256 48.65 -16.86 -7.98
C THR A 256 49.49 -15.63 -7.61
N PRO A 257 50.56 -15.31 -8.37
CA PRO A 257 51.61 -14.41 -7.92
C PRO A 257 51.21 -12.94 -7.80
N ALA A 258 51.85 -12.27 -6.84
CA ALA A 258 51.59 -10.94 -6.29
C ALA A 258 51.98 -9.73 -7.17
N ALA A 259 51.56 -9.68 -8.43
CA ALA A 259 51.74 -8.48 -9.26
C ALA A 259 50.45 -7.66 -9.31
N SER A 260 50.42 -6.54 -8.57
CA SER A 260 49.44 -5.44 -8.64
C SER A 260 47.96 -5.84 -8.69
N ARG A 261 47.39 -6.30 -7.56
CA ARG A 261 45.93 -6.42 -7.40
C ARG A 261 45.36 -5.05 -7.04
N GLY A 262 44.51 -4.49 -7.89
CA GLY A 262 43.70 -3.32 -7.56
C GLY A 262 42.22 -3.67 -7.54
N TYR A 263 41.40 -2.73 -7.09
CA TYR A 263 39.97 -2.90 -6.90
C TYR A 263 39.22 -1.65 -7.37
N TRP A 264 37.99 -1.84 -7.88
CA TRP A 264 37.12 -0.71 -8.22
C TRP A 264 36.40 -0.19 -6.98
N SER A 265 36.58 1.10 -6.69
CA SER A 265 35.82 1.84 -5.68
C SER A 265 34.68 2.60 -6.36
N VAL A 266 33.50 2.62 -5.73
CA VAL A 266 32.31 3.32 -6.24
C VAL A 266 31.71 4.22 -5.15
N SER A 267 31.28 5.41 -5.55
CA SER A 267 30.72 6.43 -4.64
C SER A 267 29.34 6.06 -4.07
N SER A 268 28.62 5.16 -4.74
CA SER A 268 27.34 4.62 -4.28
C SER A 268 27.23 3.17 -4.73
N PRO A 269 26.62 2.27 -3.93
CA PRO A 269 26.37 0.89 -4.35
C PRO A 269 25.51 0.87 -5.63
N LEU A 270 24.60 1.83 -5.77
CA LEU A 270 23.69 1.94 -6.92
C LEU A 270 24.38 2.31 -8.24
N ALA A 271 25.68 2.66 -8.22
CA ALA A 271 26.48 2.85 -9.43
C ALA A 271 26.85 1.52 -10.12
N PHE A 272 26.57 0.39 -9.46
CA PHE A 272 26.78 -0.98 -9.93
C PHE A 272 25.42 -1.58 -10.33
N GLU A 273 25.27 -2.07 -11.57
CA GLU A 273 23.94 -2.47 -12.08
C GLU A 273 23.48 -3.86 -11.61
N ASN A 274 24.39 -4.71 -11.10
CA ASN A 274 24.06 -6.06 -10.61
C ASN A 274 24.93 -6.42 -9.39
N ILE A 275 24.46 -6.14 -8.16
CA ILE A 275 25.23 -6.41 -6.93
C ILE A 275 24.81 -7.69 -6.20
N GLY A 276 25.82 -8.50 -5.84
CA GLY A 276 25.83 -9.31 -4.63
C GLY A 276 26.80 -8.69 -3.61
N PHE A 277 26.40 -8.59 -2.34
CA PHE A 277 27.25 -8.09 -1.25
C PHE A 277 27.75 -9.24 -0.38
N SER A 278 29.01 -9.20 0.05
CA SER A 278 29.44 -10.03 1.18
C SER A 278 28.89 -9.49 2.51
N ARG A 279 29.04 -10.28 3.59
CA ARG A 279 28.84 -9.78 4.97
C ARG A 279 29.75 -8.58 5.25
N ASN A 280 29.31 -7.66 6.10
CA ASN A 280 30.06 -6.47 6.50
C ASN A 280 31.44 -6.87 7.04
N ALA A 281 32.50 -6.18 6.59
CA ALA A 281 33.88 -6.43 7.01
C ALA A 281 34.52 -5.16 7.58
N ALA A 282 35.44 -5.33 8.53
CA ALA A 282 36.24 -4.22 9.03
C ALA A 282 37.19 -3.71 7.92
N PRO A 283 37.48 -2.40 7.87
CA PRO A 283 38.52 -1.87 6.98
C PRO A 283 39.88 -2.54 7.27
N PRO A 284 40.76 -2.67 6.28
CA PRO A 284 42.08 -3.29 6.46
C PRO A 284 42.87 -2.52 7.52
N SER A 285 43.36 -3.22 8.55
CA SER A 285 44.02 -2.59 9.68
C SER A 285 45.38 -1.98 9.30
N SER A 286 45.61 -0.72 9.66
CA SER A 286 46.94 -0.28 10.09
C SER A 286 47.04 -0.39 11.62
N SER A 287 47.87 -1.35 12.05
CA SER A 287 48.56 -1.45 13.35
C SER A 287 47.84 -0.99 14.63
N SER A 288 47.49 -1.97 15.44
CA SER A 288 47.44 -1.88 16.89
C SER A 288 48.76 -1.34 17.48
N SER A 289 48.75 -0.09 17.91
CA SER A 289 49.49 0.31 19.10
C SER A 289 48.80 1.49 19.76
N VAL A 290 47.90 1.19 20.70
CA VAL A 290 47.70 1.81 22.03
C VAL A 290 46.31 1.36 22.55
N ALA A 291 46.25 1.14 23.86
CA ALA A 291 45.30 0.33 24.62
C ALA A 291 43.78 0.59 24.41
N SER A 292 42.99 -0.46 24.68
CA SER A 292 41.51 -0.47 24.70
C SER A 292 40.87 0.67 25.51
N PRO A 293 39.69 1.14 25.09
CA PRO A 293 38.49 0.83 25.87
C PRO A 293 37.30 0.37 25.00
N ALA A 294 36.23 -0.08 25.68
CA ALA A 294 35.06 -0.73 25.11
C ALA A 294 34.24 0.12 24.13
N SER A 295 34.47 -0.05 22.83
CA SER A 295 33.50 0.12 21.72
C SER A 295 34.24 -0.04 20.38
N ALA A 296 34.17 -1.21 19.75
CA ALA A 296 34.61 -1.30 18.36
C ALA A 296 33.57 -0.60 17.45
N PRO A 297 33.98 0.27 16.51
CA PRO A 297 33.05 0.85 15.54
C PRO A 297 32.47 -0.25 14.64
N PRO A 298 31.24 -0.09 14.12
CA PRO A 298 30.65 -1.06 13.20
C PRO A 298 31.47 -1.18 11.93
N ALA A 299 31.50 -2.38 11.33
CA ALA A 299 32.17 -2.65 10.06
C ALA A 299 31.64 -1.73 8.93
N THR A 300 32.52 -0.92 8.35
CA THR A 300 32.15 0.21 7.46
C THR A 300 32.27 -0.10 5.97
N ILE A 301 32.80 -1.26 5.57
CA ILE A 301 33.03 -1.61 4.16
C ILE A 301 32.23 -2.85 3.74
N LYS A 302 31.64 -2.79 2.54
CA LYS A 302 31.05 -3.93 1.82
C LYS A 302 31.89 -4.27 0.58
N TYR A 303 32.25 -5.54 0.41
CA TYR A 303 32.91 -6.01 -0.82
C TYR A 303 31.88 -6.26 -1.92
N LEU A 304 32.27 -5.91 -3.15
CA LEU A 304 31.47 -6.06 -4.35
C LEU A 304 31.75 -7.42 -4.99
N THR A 305 30.68 -8.16 -5.27
CA THR A 305 30.70 -9.42 -6.03
C THR A 305 29.71 -9.35 -7.19
N CYS A 306 29.91 -10.10 -8.29
CA CYS A 306 28.90 -10.18 -9.36
C CYS A 306 27.65 -10.87 -8.80
N ALA A 307 26.50 -10.19 -8.84
CA ALA A 307 25.23 -10.73 -8.32
C ALA A 307 24.82 -12.07 -8.92
N ASP A 308 25.14 -12.30 -10.19
CA ASP A 308 24.64 -13.46 -10.94
C ASP A 308 25.42 -14.74 -10.66
N CYS A 309 26.68 -14.64 -10.20
CA CYS A 309 27.54 -15.80 -10.01
C CYS A 309 28.41 -15.77 -8.76
N ASP A 310 28.18 -14.77 -7.90
CA ASP A 310 28.90 -14.48 -6.65
C ASP A 310 30.42 -14.39 -6.81
N HIS A 311 30.89 -14.06 -8.01
CA HIS A 311 32.32 -13.92 -8.27
C HIS A 311 32.83 -12.60 -7.71
N GLY A 312 33.79 -12.66 -6.79
CA GLY A 312 34.49 -11.51 -6.23
C GLY A 312 35.48 -11.94 -5.14
N PRO A 313 36.10 -10.98 -4.42
CA PRO A 313 35.82 -9.54 -4.45
C PRO A 313 36.33 -8.85 -5.73
N LEU A 314 35.48 -8.02 -6.34
CA LEU A 314 35.77 -7.23 -7.55
C LEU A 314 35.98 -5.73 -7.25
N GLY A 315 35.58 -5.30 -6.05
CA GLY A 315 35.59 -3.90 -5.60
C GLY A 315 35.07 -3.78 -4.18
N TRP A 316 34.88 -2.55 -3.69
CA TRP A 316 34.31 -2.30 -2.35
C TRP A 316 33.60 -0.93 -2.27
N HIS A 317 32.76 -0.75 -1.25
CA HIS A 317 32.02 0.49 -0.96
C HIS A 317 31.95 0.77 0.56
N ASP A 318 32.11 2.03 0.97
CA ASP A 318 31.95 2.48 2.37
C ASP A 318 30.50 2.88 2.68
N THR A 319 29.88 2.20 3.63
CA THR A 319 28.48 2.41 4.04
C THR A 319 28.24 3.68 4.87
N GLU A 320 29.29 4.38 5.29
CA GLU A 320 29.22 5.62 6.07
C GLU A 320 29.44 6.89 5.22
N GLY A 321 29.61 6.75 3.90
CA GLY A 321 29.68 7.88 2.97
C GLY A 321 31.01 8.63 2.93
N ARG A 322 32.11 8.06 3.45
CA ARG A 322 33.46 8.63 3.31
C ARG A 322 34.10 8.19 1.99
N ASP A 323 34.91 9.05 1.36
CA ASP A 323 35.74 8.68 0.19
C ASP A 323 37.08 8.07 0.66
N LEU A 324 37.00 6.90 1.30
CA LEU A 324 38.16 6.12 1.74
C LEU A 324 39.11 5.77 0.57
N GLY A 325 38.65 5.84 -0.68
CA GLY A 325 39.47 5.60 -1.87
C GLY A 325 40.56 6.66 -2.06
N MET A 326 40.26 7.92 -1.77
CA MET A 326 41.25 9.01 -1.78
C MET A 326 42.20 8.94 -0.59
N GLU A 327 41.71 8.52 0.59
CA GLU A 327 42.54 8.37 1.80
C GLU A 327 43.55 7.22 1.64
N VAL A 328 43.10 6.05 1.18
CA VAL A 328 43.97 4.90 0.89
C VAL A 328 44.94 5.20 -0.25
N GLN A 329 44.51 5.93 -1.29
CA GLN A 329 45.39 6.32 -2.38
C GLN A 329 46.44 7.34 -1.93
N ALA A 330 46.07 8.35 -1.13
CA ALA A 330 47.01 9.31 -0.55
C ALA A 330 48.02 8.66 0.42
N GLU A 331 47.58 7.70 1.24
CA GLU A 331 48.45 6.90 2.10
C GLU A 331 49.38 5.97 1.31
N ASN A 332 48.89 5.36 0.22
CA ASN A 332 49.68 4.50 -0.65
C ASN A 332 50.71 5.28 -1.47
N GLU A 333 50.36 6.49 -1.91
CA GLU A 333 51.30 7.43 -2.54
C GLU A 333 52.35 7.95 -1.54
N ALA A 334 51.97 8.17 -0.27
CA ALA A 334 52.90 8.52 0.81
C ALA A 334 53.85 7.36 1.19
N ARG A 335 53.40 6.10 1.08
CA ARG A 335 54.20 4.89 1.38
C ARG A 335 55.11 4.44 0.23
N THR A 336 54.68 4.60 -1.02
CA THR A 336 55.50 4.24 -2.21
C THR A 336 56.64 5.23 -2.47
N GLY A 337 56.67 6.38 -1.79
CA GLY A 337 57.79 7.33 -1.79
C GLY A 337 58.96 6.99 -0.86
N GLY A 338 58.87 5.94 -0.03
CA GLY A 338 59.90 5.57 0.95
C GLY A 338 60.41 4.15 0.77
N GLY A 339 61.45 3.95 -0.03
CA GLY A 339 62.13 2.66 -0.13
C GLY A 339 63.08 2.40 1.05
N ALA A 340 63.00 1.19 1.63
CA ALA A 340 64.10 0.22 1.86
C ALA A 340 64.02 -0.57 3.19
N GLU A 341 64.23 -1.90 3.07
CA GLU A 341 64.69 -2.90 4.08
C GLU A 341 63.71 -3.31 5.23
N GLU A 342 63.57 -4.54 5.74
CA GLU A 342 64.23 -5.85 5.60
C GLU A 342 63.34 -6.99 6.23
N LYS A 343 63.48 -8.22 5.71
CA LYS A 343 63.36 -9.63 6.25
C LYS A 343 62.55 -10.07 7.50
N GLY A 344 61.85 -11.21 7.31
CA GLY A 344 61.72 -12.41 8.21
C GLY A 344 60.72 -12.33 9.38
N GLU A 345 59.98 -13.34 9.86
CA GLU A 345 59.97 -14.81 9.72
C GLU A 345 58.64 -15.39 10.32
N LYS A 346 58.35 -16.67 10.08
CA LYS A 346 57.06 -17.40 10.18
C LYS A 346 56.58 -17.81 11.59
N ALA A 347 55.26 -18.04 11.72
CA ALA A 347 54.64 -18.84 12.79
C ALA A 347 53.71 -19.96 12.23
N THR A 348 53.64 -21.06 13.00
CA THR A 348 52.91 -22.32 12.80
C THR A 348 51.51 -22.36 13.45
N PRO A 349 50.61 -23.31 13.09
CA PRO A 349 49.22 -23.36 13.55
C PRO A 349 48.94 -24.44 14.61
N THR A 350 47.72 -24.45 15.19
CA THR A 350 46.73 -25.57 15.25
C THR A 350 45.79 -25.42 16.46
N LEU A 351 44.47 -25.67 16.30
CA LEU A 351 43.67 -26.50 17.22
C LEU A 351 42.26 -26.85 16.69
N HIS A 352 41.74 -27.97 17.16
CA HIS A 352 40.60 -28.76 16.69
C HIS A 352 39.62 -29.05 17.86
N LEU A 353 38.33 -29.30 17.52
CA LEU A 353 37.27 -30.08 18.23
C LEU A 353 36.50 -29.46 19.43
N LYS A 354 35.16 -29.26 19.29
CA LYS A 354 33.97 -30.10 19.72
C LYS A 354 33.53 -29.85 21.19
N HIS A 355 32.27 -29.90 21.67
CA HIS A 355 31.01 -30.61 21.34
C HIS A 355 29.81 -30.09 22.23
N THR A 356 28.59 -29.94 21.66
CA THR A 356 27.22 -30.40 22.11
C THR A 356 26.41 -29.98 23.38
N ARG A 357 25.05 -30.03 23.17
CA ARG A 357 23.86 -30.37 24.03
C ARG A 357 23.08 -29.19 24.66
N LEU A 358 21.74 -29.15 24.85
CA LEU A 358 20.55 -30.01 24.57
C LEU A 358 19.23 -29.21 24.83
N ARG A 359 18.10 -29.75 24.34
CA ARG A 359 16.67 -29.34 24.50
C ARG A 359 16.00 -29.91 25.78
N THR A 360 14.87 -29.31 26.19
CA THR A 360 13.76 -30.01 26.89
C THR A 360 12.38 -29.37 26.64
N MET A 361 11.32 -30.18 26.68
CA MET A 361 9.88 -29.88 26.49
C MET A 361 9.08 -29.98 27.80
N ALA A 362 7.84 -29.47 27.82
CA ALA A 362 6.73 -29.96 28.66
C ALA A 362 5.33 -29.62 28.09
N SER A 363 4.34 -30.47 28.39
CA SER A 363 2.93 -30.53 27.93
C SER A 363 1.91 -30.40 29.08
N SER A 364 0.62 -30.11 28.81
CA SER A 364 -0.54 -30.68 29.55
C SER A 364 -1.89 -30.46 28.83
N ALA A 365 -2.93 -31.22 29.21
CA ALA A 365 -4.14 -31.58 28.44
C ALA A 365 -5.47 -31.47 29.24
N GLY A 366 -6.63 -31.62 28.56
CA GLY A 366 -7.95 -32.11 29.06
C GLY A 366 -9.09 -31.05 29.12
N THR A 367 -10.41 -31.29 28.94
CA THR A 367 -11.29 -32.47 28.70
C THR A 367 -12.75 -32.01 28.37
N THR A 368 -13.52 -32.91 27.75
CA THR A 368 -14.93 -33.03 27.23
C THR A 368 -16.18 -32.46 27.96
N ALA A 369 -17.31 -32.27 27.21
CA ALA A 369 -18.64 -32.91 27.46
C ALA A 369 -19.72 -32.61 26.38
N ALA A 370 -20.67 -33.55 26.19
CA ALA A 370 -21.68 -33.65 25.13
C ALA A 370 -23.13 -33.79 25.66
N GLY A 371 -24.13 -33.60 24.78
CA GLY A 371 -25.54 -34.04 24.92
C GLY A 371 -26.52 -32.99 24.36
N GLY A 372 -27.51 -33.24 23.48
CA GLY A 372 -28.10 -34.46 22.93
C GLY A 372 -29.55 -34.61 23.36
N GLU A 373 -30.53 -34.06 22.61
CA GLU A 373 -31.93 -34.51 22.66
C GLU A 373 -32.69 -34.17 21.36
N ARG A 374 -33.53 -35.13 20.93
CA ARG A 374 -34.18 -35.19 19.61
C ARG A 374 -35.68 -35.48 19.82
N ALA A 375 -36.47 -34.92 18.90
CA ALA A 375 -37.80 -35.34 18.43
C ALA A 375 -39.07 -34.75 19.08
N MET A 376 -39.84 -33.98 18.28
CA MET A 376 -41.20 -34.34 17.85
C MET A 376 -41.58 -33.55 16.58
N LYS A 377 -42.33 -34.19 15.69
CA LYS A 377 -42.62 -33.77 14.30
C LYS A 377 -44.13 -33.54 14.13
N ALA A 378 -44.46 -32.67 13.16
CA ALA A 378 -45.75 -32.43 12.49
C ALA A 378 -46.61 -31.32 13.15
N ILE A 379 -47.34 -30.42 12.46
CA ILE A 379 -47.87 -30.32 11.08
C ILE A 379 -48.00 -28.79 10.82
N GLY A 380 -47.32 -28.17 9.84
CA GLY A 380 -47.94 -27.70 8.60
C GLY A 380 -48.50 -26.26 8.64
N GLU A 381 -47.65 -25.24 8.51
CA GLU A 381 -48.05 -23.89 8.05
C GLU A 381 -46.88 -23.21 7.33
N HIS A 382 -47.13 -22.71 6.11
CA HIS A 382 -46.12 -22.09 5.25
C HIS A 382 -45.61 -20.77 5.86
N THR A 383 -44.44 -20.82 6.48
CA THR A 383 -43.65 -19.63 6.85
C THR A 383 -42.53 -19.40 5.82
N PRO A 384 -42.34 -18.16 5.31
CA PRO A 384 -41.23 -17.84 4.43
C PRO A 384 -39.89 -18.01 5.17
N ARG A 385 -38.90 -18.57 4.48
CA ARG A 385 -37.56 -18.88 5.01
C ARG A 385 -36.92 -17.68 5.74
N GLY A 386 -36.75 -17.82 7.06
CA GLY A 386 -35.61 -17.37 7.87
C GLY A 386 -35.27 -15.88 7.84
N SER A 387 -35.88 -15.09 8.72
CA SER A 387 -35.28 -13.81 9.14
C SER A 387 -34.03 -14.11 9.97
N LYS A 388 -32.85 -14.02 9.36
CA LYS A 388 -31.59 -13.92 10.13
C LYS A 388 -31.67 -12.67 11.00
N GLU A 389 -31.32 -12.79 12.26
CA GLU A 389 -31.20 -11.65 13.18
C GLU A 389 -30.28 -10.58 12.54
N PRO A 390 -30.64 -9.29 12.59
CA PRO A 390 -29.87 -8.26 11.91
C PRO A 390 -28.46 -8.16 12.50
N VAL A 391 -27.45 -8.04 11.61
CA VAL A 391 -26.04 -7.92 12.00
C VAL A 391 -25.87 -6.75 12.97
N LYS A 392 -25.20 -6.99 14.11
CA LYS A 392 -24.90 -5.95 15.10
C LYS A 392 -23.96 -4.91 14.47
N PRO A 393 -24.26 -3.59 14.58
CA PRO A 393 -23.35 -2.57 14.06
C PRO A 393 -22.04 -2.53 14.87
N ALA A 394 -20.91 -2.46 14.18
CA ALA A 394 -19.61 -2.20 14.80
C ALA A 394 -19.50 -0.72 15.21
N LEU A 395 -19.01 -0.44 16.41
CA LEU A 395 -18.81 0.93 16.89
C LEU A 395 -17.60 1.54 16.21
N SER A 396 -17.76 2.74 15.64
CA SER A 396 -16.72 3.40 14.85
C SER A 396 -16.76 4.92 15.03
N ALA A 397 -15.66 5.59 14.71
CA ALA A 397 -15.57 7.05 14.75
C ALA A 397 -14.92 7.60 13.48
N SER A 398 -15.32 8.80 13.06
CA SER A 398 -14.76 9.49 11.90
C SER A 398 -14.61 10.99 12.13
N LEU A 399 -13.61 11.61 11.51
CA LEU A 399 -13.27 13.01 11.72
C LEU A 399 -13.46 13.85 10.45
N LEU A 400 -14.40 14.78 10.51
CA LEU A 400 -14.54 15.89 9.56
C LEU A 400 -13.54 17.00 9.94
N LEU A 401 -12.38 16.98 9.28
CA LEU A 401 -11.32 17.94 9.53
C LEU A 401 -11.38 19.11 8.55
N LEU A 402 -11.50 20.32 9.08
CA LEU A 402 -11.53 21.55 8.30
C LEU A 402 -10.18 22.27 8.38
N ALA A 403 -9.61 22.62 7.24
CA ALA A 403 -8.39 23.43 7.16
C ALA A 403 -8.72 24.85 6.66
N PRO A 404 -8.56 25.88 7.49
CA PRO A 404 -8.73 27.28 7.09
C PRO A 404 -7.79 27.71 5.97
N LEU A 405 -8.26 28.58 5.08
CA LEU A 405 -7.47 29.16 4.00
C LEU A 405 -7.21 30.65 4.25
N SER A 406 -6.02 31.14 3.92
CA SER A 406 -5.72 32.59 3.91
C SER A 406 -6.53 33.37 2.87
N GLN A 407 -6.90 32.72 1.76
CA GLN A 407 -7.73 33.31 0.71
C GLN A 407 -8.95 32.44 0.40
N LYS A 408 -10.04 33.10 0.03
CA LYS A 408 -11.25 32.40 -0.40
C LYS A 408 -11.02 31.73 -1.76
N THR A 409 -11.56 30.54 -1.88
CA THR A 409 -11.68 29.78 -3.12
C THR A 409 -12.67 30.43 -4.09
N ALA A 410 -12.62 30.05 -5.37
CA ALA A 410 -13.49 30.61 -6.41
C ALA A 410 -15.00 30.37 -6.13
N ASP A 411 -15.35 29.29 -5.45
CA ASP A 411 -16.69 28.96 -4.97
C ASP A 411 -17.03 29.59 -3.61
N GLY A 412 -16.15 30.46 -3.09
CA GLY A 412 -16.41 31.39 -1.98
C GLY A 412 -16.10 30.85 -0.59
N TYR A 413 -15.46 29.68 -0.46
CA TYR A 413 -15.10 29.08 0.82
C TYR A 413 -13.76 29.57 1.34
N ASP A 414 -13.65 29.79 2.65
CA ASP A 414 -12.39 30.09 3.34
C ASP A 414 -11.80 28.87 4.07
N TYR A 415 -12.19 27.66 3.67
CA TYR A 415 -11.66 26.40 4.20
C TYR A 415 -11.84 25.25 3.20
N ARG A 416 -11.10 24.16 3.43
CA ARG A 416 -11.26 22.86 2.75
C ARG A 416 -11.49 21.75 3.78
N CYS A 417 -12.13 20.67 3.36
CA CYS A 417 -12.37 19.46 4.15
C CYS A 417 -11.40 18.37 3.70
N LEU A 418 -10.84 17.63 4.66
CA LEU A 418 -10.05 16.44 4.36
C LEU A 418 -10.94 15.27 3.97
N LEU A 419 -10.64 14.65 2.83
CA LEU A 419 -11.19 13.37 2.41
C LEU A 419 -10.04 12.41 2.09
N VAL A 420 -10.24 11.14 2.38
CA VAL A 420 -9.31 10.05 2.05
C VAL A 420 -9.99 9.13 1.05
N LYS A 421 -9.26 8.74 -0.01
CA LYS A 421 -9.74 7.80 -1.02
C LYS A 421 -9.33 6.40 -0.64
N ARG A 422 -10.28 5.56 -0.23
CA ARG A 422 -10.00 4.16 0.08
C ARG A 422 -9.51 3.43 -1.15
N HIS A 423 -8.60 2.49 -0.97
CA HIS A 423 -8.14 1.63 -2.06
C HIS A 423 -9.30 0.85 -2.72
N SER A 424 -9.10 0.50 -3.98
CA SER A 424 -10.11 -0.18 -4.82
C SER A 424 -10.39 -1.64 -4.41
N LYS A 425 -9.62 -2.20 -3.46
CA LYS A 425 -9.82 -3.53 -2.88
C LYS A 425 -10.32 -3.49 -1.43
N SER A 426 -10.71 -2.30 -0.95
CA SER A 426 -11.19 -2.12 0.42
C SER A 426 -12.42 -2.97 0.64
N ARG A 427 -12.33 -3.93 1.58
CA ARG A 427 -13.42 -4.84 1.93
C ARG A 427 -14.76 -4.11 2.19
N THR A 428 -14.70 -2.83 2.54
CA THR A 428 -15.85 -1.92 2.67
C THR A 428 -15.65 -0.68 1.78
N TYR A 429 -16.58 -0.40 0.86
CA TYR A 429 -16.65 0.85 0.07
C TYR A 429 -15.44 1.13 -0.85
N ASP A 430 -15.23 0.29 -1.86
CA ASP A 430 -14.14 0.40 -2.84
C ASP A 430 -14.09 1.78 -3.53
N SER A 431 -12.88 2.38 -3.56
CA SER A 431 -12.61 3.68 -4.22
C SER A 431 -13.42 4.87 -3.69
N ALA A 432 -14.13 4.69 -2.56
CA ALA A 432 -14.92 5.74 -1.95
C ALA A 432 -14.03 6.79 -1.28
N HIS A 433 -14.44 8.06 -1.43
CA HIS A 433 -13.90 9.16 -0.65
C HIS A 433 -14.66 9.21 0.67
N VAL A 434 -13.93 9.11 1.77
CA VAL A 434 -14.47 9.11 3.12
C VAL A 434 -13.75 10.13 3.98
N MET A 435 -14.36 10.51 5.11
CA MET A 435 -13.64 11.21 6.17
C MET A 435 -12.75 10.19 6.89
N PRO A 436 -11.56 10.58 7.36
CA PRO A 436 -10.68 9.64 8.03
C PRO A 436 -11.35 9.04 9.28
N GLY A 437 -11.16 7.75 9.51
CA GLY A 437 -11.80 7.06 10.62
C GLY A 437 -12.02 5.57 10.41
N GLY A 438 -12.23 4.88 11.53
CA GLY A 438 -12.37 3.43 11.56
C GLY A 438 -13.03 2.92 12.82
N ASN A 439 -12.86 1.63 13.07
CA ASN A 439 -13.47 0.96 14.21
C ASN A 439 -12.75 1.34 15.50
N ILE A 440 -13.48 1.27 16.61
CA ILE A 440 -12.88 1.46 17.93
C ILE A 440 -11.87 0.34 18.21
N ASP A 441 -10.68 0.70 18.70
CA ASP A 441 -9.67 -0.23 19.17
C ASP A 441 -9.87 -0.51 20.67
N PRO A 442 -9.56 -1.72 21.19
CA PRO A 442 -9.62 -1.98 22.63
C PRO A 442 -8.86 -0.97 23.50
N VAL A 443 -7.74 -0.41 23.02
CA VAL A 443 -6.98 0.61 23.77
C VAL A 443 -7.78 1.90 23.94
N ASP A 444 -8.63 2.27 22.98
CA ASP A 444 -9.43 3.50 23.04
C ASP A 444 -10.42 3.46 24.22
N LEU A 445 -10.86 2.25 24.61
CA LEU A 445 -11.75 1.97 25.73
C LEU A 445 -11.02 1.75 27.06
N ASP A 446 -9.70 1.53 27.04
CA ASP A 446 -8.90 1.23 28.23
C ASP A 446 -8.67 2.50 29.07
N SER A 447 -9.62 2.78 29.96
CA SER A 447 -9.55 3.94 30.85
C SER A 447 -8.25 3.98 31.66
N SER A 448 -7.69 2.82 32.03
CA SER A 448 -6.45 2.77 32.81
C SER A 448 -5.24 3.26 32.02
N ALA A 449 -5.19 2.96 30.71
CA ALA A 449 -4.13 3.40 29.81
C ALA A 449 -4.12 4.92 29.62
N TRP A 450 -5.31 5.54 29.63
CA TRP A 450 -5.49 6.98 29.37
C TRP A 450 -5.58 7.85 30.64
N THR A 451 -5.72 7.25 31.82
CA THR A 451 -5.94 7.99 33.09
C THR A 451 -4.83 9.00 33.40
N SER A 452 -3.58 8.72 33.05
CA SER A 452 -2.47 9.64 33.29
C SER A 452 -2.54 10.90 32.41
N LEU A 453 -3.08 10.79 31.20
CA LEU A 453 -3.21 11.89 30.23
C LEU A 453 -4.54 12.65 30.43
N PHE A 454 -5.58 11.92 30.83
CA PHE A 454 -6.94 12.42 31.07
C PHE A 454 -7.44 11.94 32.45
N PRO A 455 -6.94 12.56 33.54
CA PRO A 455 -7.38 12.21 34.87
C PRO A 455 -8.89 12.49 35.04
N PRO A 456 -9.66 11.58 35.68
CA PRO A 456 -11.08 11.78 35.88
C PRO A 456 -11.32 13.05 36.69
N THR A 457 -12.11 13.96 36.12
CA THR A 457 -12.50 15.20 36.80
C THR A 457 -13.67 14.93 37.73
N THR A 458 -13.59 15.40 38.98
CA THR A 458 -14.63 15.24 40.02
C THR A 458 -15.92 16.00 39.72
N SER A 459 -15.96 16.76 38.63
CA SER A 459 -17.12 17.51 38.16
C SER A 459 -17.13 17.54 36.63
N SER A 460 -17.64 16.47 36.00
CA SER A 460 -18.19 16.61 34.65
C SER A 460 -19.64 16.18 34.68
N SER A 461 -20.55 17.16 34.66
CA SER A 461 -21.90 16.88 34.16
C SER A 461 -21.77 16.28 32.76
N PRO A 462 -22.60 15.30 32.38
CA PRO A 462 -22.58 14.76 31.02
C PRO A 462 -22.66 15.92 30.03
N VAL A 463 -21.81 15.89 29.00
CA VAL A 463 -21.80 16.95 27.97
C VAL A 463 -23.20 17.03 27.39
N ALA A 464 -23.91 18.14 27.64
CA ALA A 464 -25.35 18.28 27.38
C ALA A 464 -25.79 18.01 25.92
N SER A 465 -24.84 17.92 24.99
CA SER A 465 -25.04 17.66 23.57
C SER A 465 -25.09 16.18 23.17
N SER A 466 -24.68 15.24 24.03
CA SER A 466 -24.58 13.81 23.73
C SER A 466 -25.26 12.94 24.78
N ARG A 467 -25.88 11.83 24.37
CA ARG A 467 -26.42 10.81 25.30
C ARG A 467 -25.37 9.82 25.80
N LEU A 468 -24.13 9.94 25.31
CA LEU A 468 -23.00 9.09 25.71
C LEU A 468 -22.49 9.48 27.10
N SER A 469 -21.92 8.51 27.82
CA SER A 469 -21.11 8.81 29.01
C SER A 469 -19.84 9.57 28.61
N SER A 470 -19.23 10.26 29.56
CA SER A 470 -17.98 10.99 29.34
C SER A 470 -16.86 10.05 28.84
N GLU A 471 -16.80 8.82 29.37
CA GLU A 471 -15.83 7.79 29.00
C GLU A 471 -16.05 7.29 27.57
N ALA A 472 -17.30 7.00 27.19
CA ALA A 472 -17.62 6.58 25.84
C ALA A 472 -17.31 7.67 24.80
N LEU A 473 -17.59 8.94 25.15
CA LEU A 473 -17.25 10.08 24.29
C LEU A 473 -15.74 10.27 24.16
N GLN A 474 -14.99 10.09 25.25
CA GLN A 474 -13.53 10.12 25.24
C GLN A 474 -12.96 9.03 24.31
N ALA A 475 -13.41 7.79 24.46
CA ALA A 475 -12.95 6.67 23.65
C ALA A 475 -13.19 6.88 22.15
N LEU A 476 -14.36 7.40 21.77
CA LEU A 476 -14.68 7.69 20.37
C LEU A 476 -13.83 8.84 19.79
N LYS A 477 -13.50 9.84 20.61
CA LYS A 477 -12.59 10.92 20.19
C LYS A 477 -11.15 10.41 20.03
N LEU A 478 -10.70 9.50 20.90
CA LEU A 478 -9.40 8.84 20.80
C LEU A 478 -9.31 8.04 19.50
N CYS A 479 -10.31 7.20 19.24
CA CYS A 479 -10.44 6.46 17.98
C CYS A 479 -10.37 7.40 16.76
N ALA A 480 -11.14 8.49 16.73
CA ALA A 480 -11.13 9.43 15.62
C ALA A 480 -9.75 10.06 15.36
N ILE A 481 -8.99 10.40 16.41
CA ILE A 481 -7.65 10.98 16.28
C ILE A 481 -6.64 9.90 15.85
N ARG A 482 -6.67 8.72 16.47
CA ARG A 482 -5.78 7.60 16.15
C ARG A 482 -5.92 7.19 14.68
N GLU A 483 -7.15 6.96 14.23
CA GLU A 483 -7.44 6.61 12.83
C GLU A 483 -7.02 7.72 11.86
N THR A 484 -7.18 8.99 12.23
CA THR A 484 -6.70 10.11 11.40
C THR A 484 -5.18 10.08 11.25
N LEU A 485 -4.44 9.75 12.30
CA LEU A 485 -2.98 9.55 12.23
C LEU A 485 -2.63 8.37 11.33
N GLU A 486 -3.27 7.22 11.54
CA GLU A 486 -3.00 6.00 10.75
C GLU A 486 -3.21 6.25 9.26
N GLU A 487 -4.37 6.79 8.88
CA GLU A 487 -4.78 6.95 7.49
C GLU A 487 -4.08 8.12 6.77
N THR A 488 -3.72 9.19 7.50
CA THR A 488 -3.28 10.45 6.86
C THR A 488 -1.95 11.00 7.34
N GLY A 489 -1.38 10.45 8.41
CA GLY A 489 -0.18 10.98 9.07
C GLY A 489 -0.40 12.30 9.83
N LEU A 490 -1.64 12.83 9.83
CA LEU A 490 -1.98 14.01 10.62
C LEU A 490 -2.13 13.65 12.09
N LEU A 491 -1.21 14.16 12.89
CA LEU A 491 -1.27 14.04 14.33
C LEU A 491 -1.96 15.26 14.96
N LEU A 492 -3.03 15.03 15.74
CA LEU A 492 -3.74 16.06 16.49
C LEU A 492 -3.45 15.94 17.99
N VAL A 493 -2.56 16.79 18.48
CA VAL A 493 -2.12 16.79 19.88
C VAL A 493 -2.29 18.15 20.55
N GLU A 494 -2.43 18.10 21.88
CA GLU A 494 -2.46 19.27 22.76
C GLU A 494 -1.51 19.04 23.96
N SER A 495 -1.20 20.12 24.67
CA SER A 495 -0.43 20.07 25.92
C SER A 495 -1.36 20.02 27.13
N ALA A 496 -1.05 19.17 28.09
CA ALA A 496 -1.75 19.12 29.39
C ALA A 496 -1.53 20.38 30.24
N GLN A 497 -0.41 21.10 30.04
CA GLN A 497 -0.14 22.39 30.66
C GLN A 497 -0.70 23.53 29.79
N LYS A 498 -1.33 24.54 30.41
CA LYS A 498 -1.87 25.71 29.70
C LYS A 498 -0.73 26.49 29.03
N GLY A 499 -0.63 26.37 27.71
CA GLY A 499 0.29 27.13 26.86
C GLY A 499 0.49 26.46 25.49
N ASP A 500 0.14 27.16 24.41
CA ASP A 500 0.22 26.65 23.03
C ASP A 500 1.63 26.24 22.59
N GLN A 501 2.67 26.75 23.25
CA GLN A 501 4.07 26.49 22.91
C GLN A 501 4.45 25.00 23.04
N ALA A 502 3.91 24.29 24.02
CA ALA A 502 4.21 22.86 24.21
C ALA A 502 3.54 21.97 23.15
N ALA A 503 2.29 22.26 22.77
CA ALA A 503 1.61 21.57 21.68
C ALA A 503 2.29 21.84 20.33
N LEU A 504 2.64 23.10 20.06
CA LEU A 504 3.43 23.48 18.88
C LEU A 504 4.78 22.77 18.86
N SER A 505 5.45 22.63 20.01
CA SER A 505 6.71 21.89 20.11
C SER A 505 6.57 20.39 19.81
N ALA A 506 5.40 19.79 20.08
CA ALA A 506 5.13 18.39 19.79
C ALA A 506 4.87 18.18 18.30
N GLN A 507 4.08 19.07 17.69
CA GLN A 507 3.88 19.09 16.23
C GLN A 507 5.21 19.27 15.49
N GLN A 508 6.04 20.21 15.95
CA GLN A 508 7.39 20.42 15.42
C GLN A 508 8.32 19.23 15.63
N ARG A 509 8.13 18.44 16.69
CA ARG A 509 8.91 17.22 16.91
C ARG A 509 8.46 16.13 15.97
N TRP A 510 7.15 15.94 15.82
CA TRP A 510 6.57 15.04 14.83
C TRP A 510 7.09 15.35 13.42
N GLU A 511 7.03 16.62 13.00
CA GLU A 511 7.55 17.09 11.70
C GLU A 511 9.06 16.84 11.53
N ARG A 512 9.84 16.86 12.62
CA ARG A 512 11.31 16.65 12.60
C ARG A 512 11.74 15.19 12.55
N LEU A 513 10.88 14.23 12.89
CA LEU A 513 11.21 12.79 12.82
C LEU A 513 11.57 12.36 11.38
N GLY A 514 11.15 13.12 10.37
CA GLY A 514 11.34 12.81 8.96
C GLY A 514 10.35 11.73 8.47
N ALA A 515 10.18 11.64 7.15
CA ALA A 515 9.14 10.82 6.55
C ALA A 515 9.23 9.33 6.93
N ALA A 516 10.43 8.76 7.00
CA ALA A 516 10.62 7.34 7.31
C ALA A 516 10.16 6.97 8.73
N GLU A 517 10.52 7.77 9.74
CA GLU A 517 10.09 7.52 11.12
C GLU A 517 8.60 7.83 11.32
N GLN A 518 8.05 8.84 10.62
CA GLN A 518 6.61 9.08 10.62
C GLN A 518 5.83 7.89 10.05
N THR A 519 6.27 7.35 8.91
CA THR A 519 5.68 6.14 8.31
C THR A 519 5.76 4.95 9.26
N ARG A 520 6.93 4.72 9.86
CA ARG A 520 7.11 3.65 10.84
C ARG A 520 6.15 3.78 12.03
N TRP A 521 6.03 4.97 12.62
CA TRP A 521 5.12 5.20 13.74
C TRP A 521 3.66 4.96 13.34
N ARG A 522 3.26 5.39 12.13
CA ARG A 522 1.90 5.12 11.62
C ARG A 522 1.63 3.63 11.48
N GLU A 523 2.55 2.88 10.88
CA GLU A 523 2.44 1.43 10.74
C GLU A 523 2.40 0.72 12.09
N GLU A 524 3.23 1.13 13.04
CA GLU A 524 3.23 0.57 14.39
C GLU A 524 1.90 0.84 15.13
N VAL A 525 1.34 2.04 15.00
CA VAL A 525 0.03 2.40 15.59
C VAL A 525 -1.12 1.65 14.91
N HIS A 526 -1.09 1.52 13.59
CA HIS A 526 -2.09 0.76 12.84
C HIS A 526 -2.10 -0.73 13.21
N ASN A 527 -0.92 -1.31 13.42
CA ASN A 527 -0.80 -2.72 13.81
C ASN A 527 -1.17 -2.98 15.28
N ASP A 528 -0.87 -2.03 16.18
CA ASP A 528 -1.24 -2.10 17.60
C ASP A 528 -1.53 -0.70 18.13
N GLY A 529 -2.82 -0.41 18.40
CA GLY A 529 -3.25 0.89 18.91
C GLY A 529 -2.54 1.33 20.21
N ARG A 530 -1.98 0.39 21.00
CA ARG A 530 -1.17 0.73 22.19
C ARG A 530 0.08 1.51 21.86
N ARG A 531 0.65 1.33 20.66
CA ARG A 531 1.80 2.11 20.16
C ARG A 531 1.49 3.60 20.05
N PHE A 532 0.21 4.00 20.02
CA PHE A 532 -0.15 5.41 20.02
C PHE A 532 0.26 6.10 21.34
N LEU A 533 0.17 5.40 22.47
CA LEU A 533 0.65 5.91 23.76
C LEU A 533 2.17 6.03 23.77
N ASP A 534 2.88 5.11 23.11
CA ASP A 534 4.34 5.15 23.00
C ASP A 534 4.80 6.32 22.14
N LEU A 535 4.11 6.58 21.02
CA LEU A 535 4.34 7.76 20.19
C LEU A 535 4.16 9.06 21.01
N LEU A 536 3.08 9.16 21.80
CA LEU A 536 2.85 10.35 22.62
C LEU A 536 3.98 10.57 23.65
N ARG A 537 4.53 9.50 24.22
CA ARG A 537 5.69 9.59 25.13
C ARG A 537 6.96 10.02 24.42
N GLU A 538 7.21 9.50 23.22
CA GLU A 538 8.33 9.89 22.37
C GLU A 538 8.26 11.38 22.01
N LEU A 539 7.04 11.86 21.74
CA LEU A 539 6.76 13.28 21.51
C LEU A 539 6.77 14.13 22.77
N GLY A 540 7.07 13.58 23.95
CA GLY A 540 7.38 14.31 25.17
C GLY A 540 6.33 14.25 26.28
N GLU A 541 6.79 14.60 27.48
CA GLU A 541 5.93 14.63 28.67
C GLU A 541 4.79 15.65 28.55
N GLY A 542 3.59 15.24 28.98
CA GLY A 542 2.41 16.10 28.99
C GLY A 542 1.75 16.31 27.62
N ILE A 543 2.25 15.66 26.56
CA ILE A 543 1.58 15.62 25.26
C ILE A 543 0.45 14.59 25.28
N ARG A 544 -0.71 14.98 24.77
CA ARG A 544 -1.89 14.12 24.71
C ARG A 544 -2.72 14.39 23.45
N PRO A 545 -3.61 13.47 23.03
CA PRO A 545 -4.51 13.71 21.92
C PRO A 545 -5.39 14.95 22.15
N ALA A 546 -5.62 15.75 21.11
CA ALA A 546 -6.39 16.99 21.16
C ALA A 546 -7.90 16.77 21.29
N LEU A 547 -8.35 16.04 22.32
CA LEU A 547 -9.78 15.70 22.49
C LEU A 547 -10.67 16.94 22.65
N SER A 548 -10.10 18.06 23.12
CA SER A 548 -10.83 19.29 23.35
C SER A 548 -11.22 20.02 22.04
N SER A 549 -10.49 19.79 20.94
CA SER A 549 -10.80 20.39 19.63
C SER A 549 -11.92 19.66 18.90
N LEU A 550 -12.16 18.39 19.22
CA LEU A 550 -13.20 17.57 18.59
C LEU A 550 -14.59 17.89 19.17
N THR A 551 -15.51 18.29 18.29
CA THR A 551 -16.93 18.48 18.63
C THR A 551 -17.74 17.31 18.06
N HIS A 552 -18.55 16.64 18.89
CA HIS A 552 -19.44 15.57 18.43
C HIS A 552 -20.52 16.17 17.52
N TRP A 553 -20.57 15.71 16.27
CA TRP A 553 -21.33 16.36 15.22
C TRP A 553 -22.52 15.50 14.75
N SER A 554 -22.35 14.20 14.53
CA SER A 554 -23.42 13.34 14.02
C SER A 554 -23.23 11.90 14.46
N ASN A 555 -24.30 11.10 14.55
CA ASN A 555 -24.22 9.65 14.70
C ASN A 555 -25.10 9.00 13.63
N TRP A 556 -24.50 8.12 12.82
CA TRP A 556 -25.18 7.34 11.80
C TRP A 556 -25.05 5.85 12.07
N VAL A 557 -26.20 5.18 12.19
CA VAL A 557 -26.25 3.72 12.25
C VAL A 557 -26.61 3.18 10.87
N THR A 558 -25.79 2.30 10.33
CA THR A 558 -25.98 1.73 8.99
C THR A 558 -27.35 1.02 8.88
N PRO A 559 -28.10 1.22 7.77
CA PRO A 559 -29.41 0.60 7.56
C PRO A 559 -29.42 -0.92 7.78
N ILE A 560 -30.51 -1.41 8.39
CA ILE A 560 -30.71 -2.83 8.73
C ILE A 560 -30.53 -3.79 7.53
N PRO A 561 -31.01 -3.47 6.30
CA PRO A 561 -30.89 -4.41 5.18
C PRO A 561 -29.47 -4.61 4.66
N LEU A 562 -28.49 -3.81 5.09
CA LEU A 562 -27.12 -3.89 4.60
C LEU A 562 -26.33 -4.94 5.39
N ALA A 563 -25.53 -5.74 4.67
CA ALA A 563 -24.81 -6.89 5.24
C ALA A 563 -23.69 -6.51 6.21
N ARG A 564 -23.09 -5.32 6.04
CA ARG A 564 -22.13 -4.73 6.98
C ARG A 564 -22.76 -3.51 7.61
N ARG A 565 -22.63 -3.38 8.93
CA ARG A 565 -23.24 -2.31 9.68
C ARG A 565 -22.24 -1.68 10.64
N PHE A 566 -22.29 -0.36 10.71
CA PHE A 566 -21.51 0.47 11.61
C PHE A 566 -22.43 1.43 12.37
N ASP A 567 -22.08 1.71 13.62
CA ASP A 567 -22.60 2.78 14.46
C ASP A 567 -21.51 3.84 14.54
N THR A 568 -21.55 4.78 13.58
CA THR A 568 -20.44 5.70 13.31
C THR A 568 -20.71 7.06 13.93
N HIS A 569 -19.83 7.46 14.84
CA HIS A 569 -19.81 8.79 15.44
C HIS A 569 -18.90 9.72 14.66
N PHE A 570 -19.47 10.79 14.11
CA PHE A 570 -18.74 11.82 13.38
C PHE A 570 -18.39 12.97 14.32
N PHE A 571 -17.11 13.32 14.36
CA PHE A 571 -16.58 14.51 15.02
C PHE A 571 -16.19 15.54 13.98
N ILE A 572 -16.26 16.82 14.35
CA ILE A 572 -15.76 17.93 13.54
C ILE A 572 -14.68 18.68 14.30
N SER A 573 -13.62 19.07 13.58
CA SER A 573 -12.51 19.86 14.11
C SER A 573 -12.03 20.85 13.06
N ILE A 574 -11.51 21.99 13.50
CA ILE A 574 -10.91 23.03 12.66
C ILE A 574 -9.43 23.10 13.01
N LEU A 575 -8.57 22.89 12.01
CA LEU A 575 -7.12 23.05 12.16
C LEU A 575 -6.78 24.52 12.42
N PRO A 576 -5.71 24.79 13.20
CA PRO A 576 -5.10 26.11 13.19
C PRO A 576 -4.57 26.43 11.77
N PRO A 577 -4.46 27.72 11.40
CA PRO A 577 -3.76 28.11 10.17
C PRO A 577 -2.36 27.47 10.12
N ALA A 578 -2.06 26.80 9.02
CA ALA A 578 -0.85 25.99 8.91
C ALA A 578 0.40 26.86 8.69
N TYR A 579 1.38 26.74 9.60
CA TYR A 579 2.68 27.40 9.47
C TYR A 579 3.81 26.38 9.62
N SER A 580 4.72 26.35 8.66
CA SER A 580 5.96 25.59 8.79
C SER A 580 6.88 26.30 9.77
N ALA A 581 7.19 25.66 10.90
CA ALA A 581 8.13 26.21 11.87
C ALA A 581 9.58 26.24 11.35
N SER A 582 9.94 25.37 10.40
CA SER A 582 11.28 25.28 9.81
C SER A 582 11.53 26.34 8.73
N THR A 583 10.48 26.80 8.02
CA THR A 583 10.62 27.76 6.92
C THR A 583 9.93 29.10 7.18
N GLY A 584 9.08 29.21 8.21
CA GLY A 584 8.26 30.39 8.49
C GLY A 584 7.18 30.67 7.45
N LEU A 585 6.97 29.75 6.50
CA LEU A 585 6.01 29.89 5.40
C LEU A 585 4.69 29.17 5.74
N GLU A 586 3.60 29.74 5.21
CA GLU A 586 2.28 29.12 5.25
C GLU A 586 2.34 27.81 4.43
N LEU A 587 1.97 26.69 5.05
CA LEU A 587 1.99 25.38 4.38
C LEU A 587 0.74 25.22 3.52
N THR A 588 0.90 24.62 2.33
CA THR A 588 -0.26 24.17 1.55
C THR A 588 -0.85 22.94 2.21
N HIS A 589 -2.18 22.79 2.24
CA HIS A 589 -2.83 21.72 2.99
C HIS A 589 -2.42 20.31 2.49
N GLU A 590 -2.09 20.21 1.21
CA GLU A 590 -1.59 18.98 0.57
C GLU A 590 -0.29 18.47 1.20
N SER A 591 0.51 19.36 1.81
CA SER A 591 1.74 18.99 2.52
C SER A 591 1.53 18.52 3.95
N LEU A 592 0.31 18.69 4.50
CA LEU A 592 -0.02 18.29 5.87
C LEU A 592 -0.34 16.80 5.98
N THR A 593 -0.71 16.16 4.87
CA THR A 593 -1.15 14.76 4.82
C THR A 593 -0.19 13.91 4.02
N SER A 594 -0.03 12.66 4.41
CA SER A 594 0.66 11.64 3.63
C SER A 594 -0.19 10.38 3.51
N SER A 595 -0.38 9.86 2.29
CA SER A 595 -1.04 8.56 2.08
C SER A 595 0.00 7.43 2.21
N ASP A 596 -0.40 6.31 2.81
CA ASP A 596 0.42 5.09 2.88
C ASP A 596 0.40 4.26 1.58
N GLY A 597 -0.58 4.49 0.70
CA GLY A 597 -0.75 3.75 -0.55
C GLY A 597 -1.27 2.32 -0.38
N VAL A 598 -1.52 1.87 0.86
CA VAL A 598 -1.94 0.50 1.20
C VAL A 598 -3.44 0.47 1.49
N GLU A 599 -3.93 1.24 2.46
CA GLU A 599 -5.36 1.36 2.75
C GLU A 599 -5.98 2.59 2.08
N ILE A 600 -5.23 3.69 2.01
CA ILE A 600 -5.61 4.98 1.42
C ILE A 600 -4.75 5.28 0.19
N THR A 601 -5.41 5.50 -0.95
CA THR A 601 -4.76 5.76 -2.24
C THR A 601 -4.45 7.23 -2.50
N SER A 602 -5.24 8.14 -1.92
CA SER A 602 -4.99 9.59 -1.98
C SER A 602 -5.67 10.31 -0.82
N THR A 603 -5.16 11.49 -0.50
CA THR A 603 -5.80 12.45 0.40
C THR A 603 -6.14 13.70 -0.40
N ASP A 604 -7.41 14.11 -0.34
CA ASP A 604 -7.94 15.23 -1.10
C ASP A 604 -8.47 16.30 -0.15
N TRP A 605 -7.97 17.53 -0.30
CA TRP A 605 -8.51 18.71 0.38
C TRP A 605 -9.49 19.43 -0.55
N LEU A 606 -10.78 19.21 -0.37
CA LEU A 606 -11.84 19.75 -1.23
C LEU A 606 -12.70 20.76 -0.49
N THR A 607 -13.22 21.77 -1.17
CA THR A 607 -14.31 22.56 -0.57
C THR A 607 -15.57 21.68 -0.47
N PRO A 608 -16.50 21.96 0.46
CA PRO A 608 -17.76 21.23 0.52
C PRO A 608 -18.52 21.23 -0.82
N SER A 609 -18.54 22.36 -1.52
CA SER A 609 -19.22 22.49 -2.81
C SER A 609 -18.54 21.69 -3.92
N GLU A 610 -17.22 21.69 -3.96
CA GLU A 610 -16.44 20.91 -4.92
C GLU A 610 -16.69 19.41 -4.72
N ALA A 611 -16.61 18.90 -3.48
CA ALA A 611 -16.84 17.49 -3.17
C ALA A 611 -18.24 17.03 -3.61
N ILE A 612 -19.28 17.82 -3.32
CA ILE A 612 -20.65 17.54 -3.75
C ILE A 612 -20.78 17.55 -5.27
N THR A 613 -20.17 18.53 -5.94
CA THR A 613 -20.22 18.64 -7.41
C THR A 613 -19.56 17.43 -8.07
N ARG A 614 -18.37 17.02 -7.62
CA ARG A 614 -17.65 15.84 -8.13
C ARG A 614 -18.39 14.54 -7.83
N ALA A 615 -19.07 14.44 -6.69
CA ALA A 615 -19.89 13.27 -6.35
C ALA A 615 -21.12 13.12 -7.24
N LEU A 616 -21.79 14.24 -7.56
CA LEU A 616 -22.94 14.22 -8.47
C LEU A 616 -22.53 13.98 -9.91
N ALA A 617 -21.35 14.46 -10.33
CA ALA A 617 -20.78 14.15 -11.63
C ALA A 617 -20.58 12.63 -11.81
N TYR A 618 -20.10 11.94 -10.77
CA TYR A 618 -20.01 10.48 -10.76
C TYR A 618 -21.38 9.83 -10.96
N THR A 619 -22.39 10.29 -10.23
CA THR A 619 -23.75 9.74 -10.36
C THR A 619 -24.35 9.97 -11.75
N ARG A 620 -24.11 11.13 -12.37
CA ARG A 620 -24.54 11.41 -13.74
C ARG A 620 -23.87 10.48 -14.75
N SER A 621 -22.56 10.26 -14.63
CA SER A 621 -21.84 9.33 -15.52
C SER A 621 -22.29 7.88 -15.37
N GLN A 622 -22.86 7.49 -14.22
CA GLN A 622 -23.48 6.17 -14.03
C GLN A 622 -24.86 6.04 -14.70
N LEU A 623 -25.56 7.16 -14.93
CA LEU A 623 -26.91 7.21 -15.51
C LEU A 623 -26.91 7.40 -17.03
N GLU A 624 -25.89 8.07 -17.58
CA GLU A 624 -25.77 8.37 -19.01
C GLU A 624 -25.06 7.23 -19.78
N THR A 625 -25.59 6.86 -20.95
CA THR A 625 -24.86 6.03 -21.93
C THR A 625 -23.66 6.81 -22.45
N PRO A 626 -22.47 6.18 -22.64
CA PRO A 626 -21.27 6.89 -23.07
C PRO A 626 -21.52 7.61 -24.41
N ALA A 627 -21.60 8.94 -24.35
CA ALA A 627 -21.66 9.79 -25.52
C ALA A 627 -20.26 9.91 -26.13
N PRO A 628 -20.14 10.06 -27.46
CA PRO A 628 -18.85 10.32 -28.09
C PRO A 628 -18.22 11.61 -27.51
N PRO A 629 -16.89 11.64 -27.31
CA PRO A 629 -16.22 12.76 -26.67
C PRO A 629 -16.39 14.03 -27.53
N SER A 630 -17.02 15.05 -26.95
CA SER A 630 -17.13 16.38 -27.55
C SER A 630 -15.85 17.19 -27.28
N PRO A 631 -15.26 17.85 -28.29
CA PRO A 631 -13.93 18.48 -28.18
C PRO A 631 -13.89 19.82 -27.42
N THR A 632 -14.93 20.20 -26.68
CA THR A 632 -15.08 21.55 -26.10
C THR A 632 -15.47 21.62 -24.62
N SER A 633 -15.50 20.51 -23.88
CA SER A 633 -15.69 20.60 -22.42
C SER A 633 -14.38 21.01 -21.72
N ALA A 634 -14.44 22.06 -20.92
CA ALA A 634 -13.40 22.37 -19.93
C ALA A 634 -13.05 21.11 -19.11
N PRO A 635 -11.82 20.96 -18.58
CA PRO A 635 -11.46 19.80 -17.79
C PRO A 635 -12.36 19.73 -16.55
N SER A 636 -13.39 18.87 -16.57
CA SER A 636 -14.22 18.64 -15.41
C SER A 636 -13.38 17.89 -14.39
N ALA A 637 -13.31 18.38 -13.15
CA ALA A 637 -12.60 17.70 -12.06
C ALA A 637 -13.04 16.22 -11.97
N GLU A 638 -12.08 15.32 -11.73
CA GLU A 638 -12.31 13.86 -11.74
C GLU A 638 -13.48 13.48 -10.80
N PRO A 639 -14.48 12.70 -11.24
CA PRO A 639 -15.59 12.34 -10.37
C PRO A 639 -15.15 11.59 -9.11
N ILE A 640 -15.84 11.81 -7.99
CA ILE A 640 -15.56 11.12 -6.71
C ILE A 640 -16.76 10.30 -6.24
N ILE A 641 -16.52 9.33 -5.38
CA ILE A 641 -17.58 8.49 -4.80
C ILE A 641 -17.78 8.90 -3.35
N LEU A 642 -18.95 9.42 -3.00
CA LEU A 642 -19.37 9.65 -1.61
C LEU A 642 -20.52 8.71 -1.26
N HIS A 643 -20.57 8.22 -0.03
CA HIS A 643 -21.73 7.50 0.51
C HIS A 643 -22.65 8.43 1.30
N PRO A 644 -23.89 7.99 1.63
CA PRO A 644 -24.90 8.89 2.18
C PRO A 644 -24.46 9.70 3.43
N PRO A 645 -23.77 9.13 4.44
CA PRO A 645 -23.33 9.93 5.59
C PRO A 645 -22.40 11.09 5.19
N GLN A 646 -21.35 10.79 4.40
CA GLN A 646 -20.34 11.76 3.97
C GLN A 646 -20.97 12.83 3.07
N PHE A 647 -21.76 12.41 2.10
CA PHE A 647 -22.49 13.32 1.21
C PHE A 647 -23.41 14.25 2.01
N ASN A 648 -24.16 13.72 2.98
CA ASN A 648 -25.13 14.47 3.74
C ASN A 648 -24.46 15.53 4.65
N LEU A 649 -23.33 15.19 5.28
CA LEU A 649 -22.56 16.11 6.11
C LEU A 649 -21.88 17.21 5.27
N LEU A 650 -21.31 16.86 4.12
CA LEU A 650 -20.70 17.85 3.21
C LEU A 650 -21.75 18.74 2.55
N ALA A 651 -22.92 18.20 2.20
CA ALA A 651 -24.00 18.99 1.63
C ALA A 651 -24.55 20.03 2.62
N GLU A 652 -24.62 19.67 3.91
CA GLU A 652 -24.95 20.60 4.98
C GLU A 652 -23.94 21.75 5.07
N LEU A 653 -22.64 21.45 5.09
CA LEU A 653 -21.59 22.47 5.06
C LEU A 653 -21.69 23.34 3.80
N ALA A 654 -21.93 22.72 2.64
CA ALA A 654 -22.01 23.42 1.37
C ALA A 654 -23.19 24.40 1.32
N HIS A 655 -24.30 24.06 1.95
CA HIS A 655 -25.50 24.90 1.96
C HIS A 655 -25.42 25.99 3.03
N ASN A 656 -24.96 25.65 4.23
CA ASN A 656 -25.10 26.50 5.42
C ASN A 656 -23.83 27.26 5.82
N HIS A 657 -22.65 26.80 5.40
CA HIS A 657 -21.37 27.23 5.99
C HIS A 657 -20.30 27.53 4.93
N ARG A 658 -20.41 28.68 4.24
CA ARG A 658 -19.32 29.14 3.34
C ARG A 658 -18.07 29.62 4.07
N SER A 659 -18.20 30.01 5.34
CA SER A 659 -17.07 30.38 6.17
C SER A 659 -16.98 29.48 7.40
N PHE A 660 -15.80 28.97 7.73
CA PHE A 660 -15.62 28.15 8.94
C PHE A 660 -15.96 28.95 10.20
N ARG A 661 -15.82 30.29 10.16
CA ARG A 661 -16.20 31.18 11.28
C ARG A 661 -17.68 31.06 11.68
N SER A 662 -18.55 30.69 10.75
CA SER A 662 -19.97 30.47 11.03
C SER A 662 -20.24 29.23 11.90
N LEU A 663 -19.26 28.32 12.00
CA LEU A 663 -19.32 27.13 12.83
C LEU A 663 -18.82 27.37 14.25
N LEU A 664 -18.08 28.46 14.49
CA LEU A 664 -17.38 28.68 15.75
C LEU A 664 -18.34 28.98 16.90
N SER A 665 -17.98 28.49 18.08
CA SER A 665 -18.59 28.89 19.34
C SER A 665 -18.24 30.35 19.64
N PRO A 666 -19.16 31.16 20.21
CA PRO A 666 -18.86 32.51 20.66
C PRO A 666 -17.93 32.57 21.89
N SER A 667 -17.53 31.43 22.46
CA SER A 667 -16.62 31.37 23.60
C SER A 667 -15.21 31.86 23.23
N GLN A 668 -14.61 32.69 24.10
CA GLN A 668 -13.25 33.18 23.91
C GLN A 668 -12.17 32.19 24.39
N ASP A 669 -12.54 31.20 25.21
CA ASP A 669 -11.57 30.26 25.81
C ASP A 669 -11.02 29.23 24.81
N GLN A 670 -11.74 28.98 23.71
CA GLN A 670 -11.35 28.05 22.65
C GLN A 670 -11.74 28.64 21.29
N PRO A 671 -10.87 29.45 20.65
CA PRO A 671 -11.23 30.26 19.48
C PRO A 671 -11.58 29.44 18.23
N LEU A 672 -11.16 28.17 18.15
CA LEU A 672 -11.45 27.27 17.02
C LEU A 672 -12.44 26.15 17.39
N ALA A 673 -13.06 26.19 18.58
CA ALA A 673 -14.06 25.21 18.96
C ALA A 673 -15.35 25.40 18.15
N VAL A 674 -15.82 24.33 17.53
CA VAL A 674 -17.10 24.31 16.82
C VAL A 674 -18.25 24.35 17.83
N ARG A 675 -19.32 25.09 17.49
CA ARG A 675 -20.53 25.18 18.30
C ARG A 675 -21.16 23.81 18.46
N ALA A 676 -21.35 23.39 19.71
CA ALA A 676 -22.02 22.12 20.01
C ALA A 676 -23.49 22.11 19.52
N ARG A 677 -23.92 20.97 18.99
CA ARG A 677 -25.33 20.68 18.65
C ARG A 677 -25.77 19.37 19.28
N LYS A 678 -27.09 19.17 19.42
CA LYS A 678 -27.64 17.91 19.94
C LYS A 678 -27.39 16.79 18.94
N VAL A 679 -26.70 15.73 19.37
CA VAL A 679 -26.46 14.54 18.56
C VAL A 679 -27.31 13.39 19.05
N LEU A 680 -28.05 12.78 18.12
CA LEU A 680 -28.90 11.61 18.38
C LEU A 680 -28.53 10.51 17.37
N PRO A 681 -28.48 9.25 17.80
CA PRO A 681 -28.29 8.14 16.88
C PRO A 681 -29.52 7.99 16.00
N PHE A 682 -29.32 7.71 14.71
CA PHE A 682 -30.41 7.34 13.82
C PHE A 682 -29.99 6.27 12.82
N THR A 683 -30.93 5.38 12.52
CA THR A 683 -30.78 4.37 11.47
C THR A 683 -31.62 4.79 10.26
N PRO A 684 -31.00 5.17 9.13
CA PRO A 684 -31.75 5.48 7.91
C PRO A 684 -32.49 4.25 7.39
N GLN A 685 -33.65 4.48 6.77
CA GLN A 685 -34.44 3.44 6.11
C GLN A 685 -34.32 3.56 4.60
N ILE A 686 -34.25 2.43 3.90
CA ILE A 686 -34.19 2.44 2.43
C ILE A 686 -35.59 2.20 1.89
N ALA A 687 -36.12 3.14 1.12
CA ALA A 687 -37.46 3.05 0.53
C ALA A 687 -37.46 3.57 -0.92
N THR A 688 -38.51 3.22 -1.66
CA THR A 688 -38.88 3.88 -2.91
C THR A 688 -39.89 4.96 -2.58
N VAL A 689 -39.63 6.19 -3.03
CA VAL A 689 -40.44 7.38 -2.75
C VAL A 689 -40.67 8.20 -4.01
N ARG A 690 -41.65 9.11 -3.98
CA ARG A 690 -41.88 10.07 -5.07
C ARG A 690 -41.19 11.40 -4.77
N ASP A 691 -40.42 11.90 -5.73
CA ASP A 691 -39.78 13.21 -5.61
C ASP A 691 -40.77 14.36 -5.89
N ASP A 692 -40.30 15.61 -5.74
CA ASP A 692 -41.12 16.81 -5.97
C ASP A 692 -41.62 16.93 -7.43
N ALA A 693 -41.00 16.22 -8.37
CA ALA A 693 -41.43 16.13 -9.76
C ALA A 693 -42.35 14.91 -10.04
N GLY A 694 -42.76 14.17 -9.00
CA GLY A 694 -43.62 13.00 -9.11
C GLY A 694 -42.92 11.73 -9.61
N ARG A 695 -41.59 11.72 -9.74
CA ARG A 695 -40.82 10.56 -10.21
C ARG A 695 -40.53 9.61 -9.06
N GLU A 696 -40.60 8.30 -9.33
CA GLU A 696 -40.24 7.28 -8.34
C GLU A 696 -38.72 7.09 -8.26
N ARG A 697 -38.16 7.21 -7.06
CA ARG A 697 -36.73 7.14 -6.77
C ARG A 697 -36.47 6.33 -5.51
N ARG A 698 -35.32 5.65 -5.44
CA ARG A 698 -34.83 5.07 -4.18
C ARG A 698 -34.21 6.17 -3.32
N ALA A 699 -34.42 6.09 -2.01
CA ALA A 699 -33.85 7.04 -1.06
C ALA A 699 -33.52 6.39 0.29
N THR A 700 -32.51 6.92 0.97
CA THR A 700 -32.33 6.74 2.41
C THR A 700 -33.15 7.80 3.13
N LEU A 701 -34.20 7.37 3.83
CA LEU A 701 -35.07 8.19 4.66
C LEU A 701 -34.44 8.35 6.04
N LEU A 702 -34.44 9.57 6.54
CA LEU A 702 -33.94 9.94 7.85
C LEU A 702 -35.12 10.24 8.79
N PRO A 703 -34.90 10.31 10.12
CA PRO A 703 -35.95 10.72 11.05
C PRO A 703 -36.58 12.07 10.65
N ALA A 704 -37.87 12.22 10.95
CA ALA A 704 -38.73 13.34 10.54
C ALA A 704 -39.20 13.33 9.08
N ASP A 705 -38.70 12.44 8.22
CA ASP A 705 -39.28 12.23 6.89
C ASP A 705 -40.67 11.57 7.00
N GLU A 706 -41.63 12.01 6.18
CA GLU A 706 -43.02 11.56 6.28
C GLU A 706 -43.21 10.06 5.99
N GLU A 707 -42.37 9.46 5.15
CA GLU A 707 -42.38 8.01 4.88
C GLU A 707 -41.49 7.19 5.84
N TYR A 708 -40.78 7.85 6.76
CA TYR A 708 -39.95 7.17 7.76
C TYR A 708 -40.82 6.49 8.81
N LYS A 709 -40.61 5.18 9.04
CA LYS A 709 -41.34 4.41 10.04
C LYS A 709 -40.54 4.32 11.34
N PRO A 710 -40.75 5.20 12.34
CA PRO A 710 -39.92 5.19 13.53
C PRO A 710 -39.99 3.82 14.24
N PRO A 711 -38.86 3.35 14.81
CA PRO A 711 -38.91 2.27 15.80
C PRO A 711 -39.88 2.65 16.92
N ALA A 712 -40.56 1.66 17.51
CA ALA A 712 -41.61 1.88 18.51
C ALA A 712 -41.17 2.79 19.70
N GLU A 713 -39.87 2.83 19.97
CA GLU A 713 -39.24 3.58 21.06
C GLU A 713 -38.98 5.06 20.75
N LEU A 714 -38.98 5.48 19.48
CA LEU A 714 -38.47 6.81 19.07
C LEU A 714 -39.55 7.90 18.97
N GLY A 715 -40.84 7.56 18.92
CA GLY A 715 -41.95 8.52 18.99
C GLY A 715 -41.95 9.67 17.97
N VAL A 716 -41.07 9.63 16.95
CA VAL A 716 -40.90 10.74 16.01
C VAL A 716 -42.04 10.72 14.99
N VAL A 717 -42.98 11.65 15.12
CA VAL A 717 -44.01 11.92 14.11
C VAL A 717 -43.47 13.03 13.21
N GLY A 718 -43.22 12.73 11.93
CA GLY A 718 -42.85 13.74 10.94
C GLY A 718 -43.97 14.77 10.77
N ALA A 719 -43.62 16.05 10.66
CA ALA A 719 -44.58 17.07 10.28
C ALA A 719 -45.08 16.78 8.84
N LYS A 720 -46.37 17.00 8.58
CA LYS A 720 -46.96 16.75 7.26
C LYS A 720 -46.21 17.55 6.18
N GLY A 721 -45.67 16.87 5.16
CA GLY A 721 -44.86 17.48 4.10
C GLY A 721 -43.35 17.61 4.41
N ALA A 722 -42.87 17.06 5.53
CA ALA A 722 -41.45 16.98 5.83
C ALA A 722 -40.74 15.95 4.92
N LYS A 723 -39.61 16.35 4.35
CA LYS A 723 -38.80 15.53 3.43
C LYS A 723 -37.35 15.57 3.89
N ASN A 724 -36.89 14.51 4.53
CA ASN A 724 -35.54 14.35 5.03
C ASN A 724 -34.92 13.07 4.47
N ARG A 725 -34.38 13.16 3.24
CA ARG A 725 -33.93 11.99 2.51
C ARG A 725 -32.76 12.29 1.57
N THR A 726 -31.90 11.30 1.40
CA THR A 726 -30.87 11.29 0.35
C THR A 726 -31.32 10.34 -0.73
N TYR A 727 -31.52 10.84 -1.94
CA TYR A 727 -31.84 10.02 -3.10
C TYR A 727 -30.61 9.25 -3.54
N VAL A 728 -30.78 7.98 -3.89
CA VAL A 728 -29.69 7.07 -4.19
C VAL A 728 -30.00 6.20 -5.39
N LEU A 729 -28.96 5.85 -6.15
CA LEU A 729 -29.04 4.80 -7.16
C LEU A 729 -29.09 3.43 -6.50
N GLN A 730 -29.73 2.46 -7.16
CA GLN A 730 -29.62 1.07 -6.75
C GLN A 730 -28.18 0.60 -6.97
N PRO A 731 -27.57 -0.10 -5.99
CA PRO A 731 -26.25 -0.65 -6.17
C PRO A 731 -26.26 -1.66 -7.32
N LYS A 732 -25.30 -1.54 -8.24
CA LYS A 732 -25.06 -2.55 -9.27
C LYS A 732 -24.59 -3.85 -8.63
N LYS A 733 -24.70 -4.98 -9.34
CA LYS A 733 -24.21 -6.29 -8.84
C LYS A 733 -22.70 -6.16 -8.53
N GLY A 734 -22.33 -6.37 -7.26
CA GLY A 734 -20.94 -6.23 -6.79
C GLY A 734 -20.58 -4.86 -6.22
N GLN A 735 -21.43 -3.84 -6.37
CA GLN A 735 -21.17 -2.51 -5.81
C GLN A 735 -21.49 -2.46 -4.30
N LEU A 736 -20.50 -2.07 -3.49
CA LEU A 736 -20.67 -1.87 -2.06
C LEU A 736 -21.14 -0.43 -1.77
N GLY A 737 -22.27 -0.30 -1.07
CA GLY A 737 -22.82 1.00 -0.65
C GLY A 737 -23.78 1.65 -1.64
N LEU A 738 -24.34 2.79 -1.24
CA LEU A 738 -25.34 3.54 -2.01
C LEU A 738 -24.67 4.75 -2.67
N THR A 739 -25.01 5.03 -3.93
CA THR A 739 -24.51 6.20 -4.67
C THR A 739 -25.52 7.35 -4.61
N PRO A 740 -25.21 8.49 -3.97
CA PRO A 740 -26.11 9.63 -3.85
C PRO A 740 -26.36 10.35 -5.18
N GLU A 741 -27.63 10.64 -5.47
CA GLU A 741 -28.06 11.48 -6.60
C GLU A 741 -28.45 12.90 -6.14
N GLY A 742 -28.52 13.13 -4.84
CA GLY A 742 -28.85 14.40 -4.21
C GLY A 742 -29.62 14.20 -2.91
N CYS A 743 -29.86 15.28 -2.16
CA CYS A 743 -30.60 15.20 -0.90
C CYS A 743 -31.59 16.35 -0.70
N VAL A 744 -32.54 16.14 0.22
CA VAL A 744 -33.50 17.13 0.72
C VAL A 744 -33.54 17.00 2.24
N ARG A 745 -33.55 18.13 2.94
CA ARG A 745 -33.66 18.15 4.41
C ARG A 745 -34.71 19.18 4.82
N ARG A 746 -35.91 18.76 5.18
CA ARG A 746 -36.99 19.66 5.66
C ARG A 746 -37.60 19.11 6.93
N GLY A 747 -37.77 19.95 7.95
CA GLY A 747 -38.39 19.58 9.23
C GLY A 747 -37.48 18.83 10.20
N VAL A 748 -36.18 18.79 9.92
CA VAL A 748 -35.23 18.12 10.83
C VAL A 748 -34.92 19.01 12.02
N LYS A 749 -34.77 20.33 11.78
CA LYS A 749 -34.57 21.31 12.83
C LYS A 749 -35.67 21.27 13.89
N THR A 750 -36.93 21.06 13.48
CA THR A 750 -38.06 20.96 14.41
C THR A 750 -37.99 19.70 15.28
N THR A 751 -37.33 18.65 14.78
CA THR A 751 -37.25 17.35 15.45
C THR A 751 -36.00 17.21 16.31
N LEU A 752 -34.84 17.61 15.77
CA LEU A 752 -33.52 17.43 16.38
C LEU A 752 -32.96 18.71 17.01
N GLY A 753 -33.55 19.88 16.71
CA GLY A 753 -33.15 21.18 17.25
C GLY A 753 -32.20 21.97 16.35
N ALA A 754 -31.64 23.05 16.89
CA ALA A 754 -30.68 23.90 16.19
C ALA A 754 -29.41 23.14 15.77
N GLY A 755 -28.83 23.50 14.62
CA GLY A 755 -27.75 22.76 13.98
C GLY A 755 -28.22 21.68 13.01
N TRP A 756 -29.53 21.55 12.78
CA TRP A 756 -30.14 20.67 11.78
C TRP A 756 -31.01 21.46 10.80
N GLU A 757 -30.50 22.61 10.34
CA GLU A 757 -31.18 23.54 9.44
C GLU A 757 -31.68 22.85 8.16
N ASP A 758 -32.80 23.37 7.64
CA ASP A 758 -33.42 22.83 6.44
C ASP A 758 -32.58 23.16 5.20
N MET A 759 -32.54 22.20 4.28
CA MET A 759 -31.93 22.29 2.95
C MET A 759 -33.00 21.96 1.90
N SER A 760 -33.15 22.85 0.92
CA SER A 760 -34.15 22.69 -0.13
C SER A 760 -33.74 21.62 -1.16
N ALA A 761 -34.69 21.17 -1.99
CA ALA A 761 -34.42 20.16 -3.00
C ALA A 761 -33.66 20.80 -4.17
N GLY A 762 -32.50 20.24 -4.53
CA GLY A 762 -31.74 20.66 -5.71
C GLY A 762 -30.47 21.49 -5.43
N ASP A 763 -30.23 21.92 -4.19
CA ASP A 763 -29.02 22.70 -3.85
C ASP A 763 -27.74 21.85 -3.75
N ALA A 764 -27.88 20.52 -3.70
CA ALA A 764 -26.79 19.56 -3.81
C ALA A 764 -27.10 18.55 -4.93
N GLY A 765 -27.42 19.04 -6.14
CA GLY A 765 -27.89 18.17 -7.23
C GLY A 765 -28.02 18.82 -8.61
N GLN A 766 -28.38 20.09 -8.67
CA GLN A 766 -28.41 20.88 -9.91
C GLN A 766 -27.36 21.99 -9.82
N PRO A 767 -26.73 22.37 -10.96
CA PRO A 767 -25.94 23.58 -10.98
C PRO A 767 -26.80 24.71 -10.41
N SER A 768 -26.23 25.44 -9.45
CA SER A 768 -26.91 26.57 -8.85
C SER A 768 -27.47 27.49 -9.94
N ARG A 769 -28.55 28.18 -9.63
CA ARG A 769 -29.25 29.15 -10.49
C ARG A 769 -28.34 30.25 -11.10
N LEU A 770 -27.07 30.31 -10.70
CA LEU A 770 -26.01 31.17 -11.22
C LEU A 770 -25.45 30.77 -12.59
N GLU A 771 -25.69 29.56 -13.11
CA GLU A 771 -25.33 29.22 -14.51
C GLU A 771 -26.39 29.67 -15.54
N LYS A 772 -27.53 30.22 -15.08
CA LYS A 772 -28.60 30.77 -15.93
C LYS A 772 -28.68 32.31 -15.90
N LEU A 773 -27.74 32.96 -15.23
CA LEU A 773 -27.49 34.41 -15.28
C LEU A 773 -26.14 34.62 -15.96
#